data_AF-A0AAT9FRD1-F1
#
_entry.id   AF-A0AAT9FRD1-F1
#
_cell.length_a   1.000
_cell.length_b   1.000
_cell.length_c   1.000
_cell.angle_alpha   90.00
_cell.angle_beta   90.00
_cell.angle_gamma   90.00
#
_symmetry.space_group_name_H-M   'P 1'
#
loop_
_entity.id
_entity.type
_entity.pdbx_description
1 polymer ?
#
loop_
_entity_poly.entity_id
_entity_poly.type
_entity_poly.pdbx_seq_one_letter_code
_entity_poly.pdbx_strand_id
1 'polypeptide(L)'
;MNQRISIITLCGLLSVTAALAEIETFSSHQLGDFTAIKSTLGKFQAKPGHASIYKLSADENPGSLRINGGKQHAIELTLNSSLSRQDLLSLTFHAERWTSAKPFTFSIEGRQAKQWIKVYNGDKLPLKSLKNSITVNLQSKKYSAFRFTATTKEGSGVLIDNLRINVDKTMEVTGLTEQQAQVPLLIRSDNSALLRFNIETDGSKQPDTLKKINLTTAGTSDLDDIESYTLYALKDGSSDLSTATKIGTAPPAQHLAFKADLTLSSGTNAYVLTCQLKPTANQLHRIDASVTSVSLKKRGTLKPTSKPNSITKRIGYNVVTGGDNIVRTDGSKMTCRRVRIPGMVTTNAGTLLAVYDLRWRQGGDLPGDIDVGLSRSTDGGDTWEDPRPILDMGTYLGEPENKNGVGDPAILVDRKTGHIYVSGLLAHGLSSGWYWGKSKPGMAPKDTGQVIIVKSEDDGKTWSKPVNITSEIKDPSWQLMLQGPGAGITTSDGTLVFAFQYKPNIGTKSKPRYSARSSILYSKDHGKTWKVAPGVNYPEETTEAQVVELNDGSLMLNCRISRGGRAVFTTKDLGETWTQHPTSGRSTFQMSGCMSSILRYSSTNNGGDKDILLFSGPADGGKKRRTHMSIRYSLDEGKTWSTPYLLDELGGAYSCLSLIDNGEGKAKDIGIIYEGSQSNMTFEKISIKELMSK
;
A
#
# COMPACT_ATOMS: atom_id res chain seq x y z
N MET A 1 -24.18 72.79 -41.77
CA MET A 1 -24.39 71.47 -42.40
C MET A 1 -23.81 70.41 -41.48
N ASN A 2 -24.70 69.56 -40.96
CA ASN A 2 -24.56 68.21 -40.38
C ASN A 2 -23.58 68.00 -39.21
N GLN A 3 -24.03 68.08 -37.95
CA GLN A 3 -24.78 67.06 -37.16
C GLN A 3 -23.93 65.86 -36.70
N ARG A 4 -23.57 65.92 -35.41
CA ARG A 4 -23.29 64.77 -34.56
C ARG A 4 -24.64 64.21 -34.09
N ILE A 5 -24.85 62.90 -34.25
CA ILE A 5 -25.94 62.17 -33.60
C ILE A 5 -25.30 61.08 -32.73
N SER A 6 -25.48 61.21 -31.42
CA SER A 6 -25.24 60.17 -30.43
C SER A 6 -26.39 59.18 -30.44
N ILE A 7 -26.09 57.88 -30.54
CA ILE A 7 -27.04 56.81 -30.23
C ILE A 7 -26.57 56.13 -28.95
N ILE A 8 -27.35 56.37 -27.88
CA ILE A 8 -27.27 55.67 -26.60
C ILE A 8 -27.86 54.28 -26.81
N THR A 9 -27.03 53.23 -26.65
CA THR A 9 -27.53 51.85 -26.56
C THR A 9 -27.56 51.45 -25.09
N LEU A 10 -28.77 51.37 -24.55
CA LEU A 10 -29.08 50.96 -23.18
C LEU A 10 -28.98 49.43 -23.09
N CYS A 11 -27.80 48.88 -22.83
CA CYS A 11 -27.66 47.47 -22.43
C CYS A 11 -27.85 47.35 -20.92
N GLY A 12 -29.01 46.83 -20.51
CA GLY A 12 -29.27 46.46 -19.13
C GLY A 12 -28.26 45.44 -18.63
N LEU A 13 -27.38 45.88 -17.72
CA LEU A 13 -26.58 45.01 -16.87
C LEU A 13 -27.53 44.30 -15.90
N LEU A 14 -27.99 43.10 -16.26
CA LEU A 14 -28.34 42.08 -15.27
C LEU A 14 -27.02 41.64 -14.62
N SER A 15 -26.61 42.36 -13.58
CA SER A 15 -25.54 41.95 -12.69
C SER A 15 -26.01 40.73 -11.90
N VAL A 16 -25.80 39.54 -12.45
CA VAL A 16 -25.69 38.34 -11.63
C VAL A 16 -24.36 38.47 -10.89
N THR A 17 -24.37 39.16 -9.75
CA THR A 17 -23.27 39.10 -8.81
C THR A 17 -23.21 37.66 -8.29
N ALA A 18 -22.36 36.84 -8.91
CA ALA A 18 -21.88 35.65 -8.26
C ALA A 18 -21.28 36.10 -6.93
N ALA A 19 -21.91 35.71 -5.82
CA ALA A 19 -21.39 35.99 -4.49
C ALA A 19 -20.06 35.21 -4.34
N LEU A 20 -18.95 35.87 -4.69
CA LEU A 20 -17.61 35.40 -4.35
C LEU A 20 -17.58 35.22 -2.84
N ALA A 21 -17.20 34.03 -2.38
CA ALA A 21 -17.03 33.79 -0.97
C ALA A 21 -15.98 34.76 -0.41
N GLU A 22 -16.32 35.49 0.64
CA GLU A 22 -15.39 36.37 1.34
C GLU A 22 -14.35 35.50 2.06
N ILE A 23 -13.06 35.86 1.93
CA ILE A 23 -11.93 35.22 2.61
C ILE A 23 -11.23 36.26 3.48
N GLU A 24 -10.80 35.84 4.66
CA GLU A 24 -9.91 36.59 5.53
C GLU A 24 -8.58 35.85 5.67
N THR A 25 -7.52 36.47 5.15
CA THR A 25 -6.14 35.95 5.13
C THR A 25 -5.30 36.53 6.28
N PHE A 26 -5.84 37.48 7.05
CA PHE A 26 -5.20 38.21 8.15
C PHE A 26 -3.93 38.99 7.80
N SER A 27 -3.43 38.91 6.57
CA SER A 27 -2.18 39.54 6.13
C SER A 27 -2.22 41.07 6.05
N SER A 28 -3.42 41.66 6.02
CA SER A 28 -3.62 43.11 6.07
C SER A 28 -3.57 43.70 7.49
N HIS A 29 -3.50 42.85 8.52
CA HIS A 29 -3.54 43.29 9.91
C HIS A 29 -2.15 43.39 10.53
N GLN A 30 -2.01 44.33 11.48
CA GLN A 30 -0.77 44.51 12.23
C GLN A 30 -0.47 43.27 13.08
N LEU A 31 0.77 42.78 13.03
CA LEU A 31 1.25 41.70 13.88
C LEU A 31 1.21 42.08 15.36
N GLY A 32 0.87 41.11 16.22
CA GLY A 32 0.81 41.30 17.68
C GLY A 32 -0.59 41.09 18.26
N ASP A 33 -0.73 41.33 19.56
CA ASP A 33 -1.99 41.16 20.28
C ASP A 33 -3.06 42.16 19.83
N PHE A 34 -4.31 41.73 19.83
CA PHE A 34 -5.45 42.60 19.55
C PHE A 34 -6.65 42.29 20.45
N THR A 35 -7.52 43.29 20.63
CA THR A 35 -8.83 43.10 21.29
C THR A 35 -9.98 43.18 20.29
N ALA A 36 -9.79 43.86 19.16
CA ALA A 36 -10.70 43.80 18.02
C ALA A 36 -9.99 44.09 16.69
N ILE A 37 -10.41 43.40 15.63
CA ILE A 37 -10.05 43.71 14.23
C ILE A 37 -11.30 43.63 13.35
N LYS A 38 -11.31 44.39 12.25
CA LYS A 38 -12.36 44.32 11.22
C LYS A 38 -11.82 43.54 10.02
N SER A 39 -12.63 42.64 9.52
CA SER A 39 -12.37 41.79 8.36
C SER A 39 -13.47 41.97 7.33
N THR A 40 -13.26 41.41 6.14
CA THR A 40 -14.33 41.25 5.14
C THR A 40 -15.51 40.48 5.74
N LEU A 41 -15.25 39.37 6.45
CA LEU A 41 -16.25 38.49 7.08
C LEU A 41 -17.07 39.14 8.21
N GLY A 42 -16.55 40.20 8.83
CA GLY A 42 -17.15 40.83 10.00
C GLY A 42 -16.14 41.33 11.03
N LYS A 43 -16.51 41.34 12.31
CA LYS A 43 -15.68 41.88 13.39
C LYS A 43 -15.18 40.75 14.29
N PHE A 44 -13.87 40.58 14.39
CA PHE A 44 -13.27 39.72 15.40
C PHE A 44 -13.07 40.48 16.71
N GLN A 45 -13.33 39.82 17.83
CA GLN A 45 -13.13 40.35 19.18
C GLN A 45 -12.56 39.28 20.11
N ALA A 46 -11.67 39.69 21.00
CA ALA A 46 -11.07 38.81 22.00
C ALA A 46 -10.79 39.60 23.29
N LYS A 47 -10.73 38.91 24.43
CA LYS A 47 -10.23 39.53 25.67
C LYS A 47 -8.72 39.83 25.52
N PRO A 48 -8.18 40.84 26.23
CA PRO A 48 -6.75 41.09 26.24
C PRO A 48 -5.94 39.80 26.48
N GLY A 49 -4.92 39.57 25.64
CA GLY A 49 -4.05 38.39 25.73
C GLY A 49 -4.61 37.09 25.13
N HIS A 50 -5.89 37.02 24.75
CA HIS A 50 -6.46 35.80 24.15
C HIS A 50 -6.07 35.58 22.69
N ALA A 51 -5.76 36.65 21.95
CA ALA A 51 -5.58 36.60 20.52
C ALA A 51 -4.48 37.53 20.01
N SER A 52 -3.79 37.08 18.96
CA SER A 52 -2.81 37.87 18.22
C SER A 52 -2.88 37.59 16.73
N ILE A 53 -2.32 38.49 15.92
CA ILE A 53 -1.95 38.21 14.54
C ILE A 53 -0.49 37.77 14.52
N TYR A 54 -0.26 36.56 14.01
CA TYR A 54 1.06 35.93 13.98
C TYR A 54 1.66 35.95 12.57
N LYS A 55 2.99 35.93 12.49
CA LYS A 55 3.74 36.12 11.24
C LYS A 55 3.71 34.94 10.25
N LEU A 56 3.34 33.74 10.71
CA LEU A 56 3.23 32.57 9.84
C LEU A 56 1.90 32.61 9.08
N SER A 57 1.86 32.04 7.89
CA SER A 57 0.64 31.90 7.08
C SER A 57 0.68 30.60 6.27
N ALA A 58 -0.47 30.22 5.72
CA ALA A 58 -0.62 29.05 4.86
C ALA A 58 -0.15 29.33 3.42
N ASP A 59 -0.18 30.59 2.98
CA ASP A 59 0.04 31.03 1.60
C ASP A 59 1.34 31.81 1.39
N GLU A 60 2.23 31.82 2.40
CA GLU A 60 3.52 32.50 2.41
C GLU A 60 3.43 34.05 2.44
N ASN A 61 2.21 34.62 2.54
CA ASN A 61 1.99 36.04 2.84
C ASN A 61 1.83 36.26 4.36
N PRO A 62 2.74 36.95 5.06
CA PRO A 62 2.73 36.99 6.52
C PRO A 62 1.41 37.47 7.15
N GLY A 63 0.86 36.68 8.06
CA GLY A 63 -0.37 36.98 8.80
C GLY A 63 -1.22 35.74 9.02
N SER A 64 -1.56 35.42 10.26
CA SER A 64 -2.58 34.44 10.62
C SER A 64 -3.18 34.78 11.98
N LEU A 65 -4.42 34.37 12.20
CA LEU A 65 -5.09 34.48 13.49
C LEU A 65 -4.51 33.45 14.46
N ARG A 66 -4.00 33.91 15.60
CA ARG A 66 -3.56 33.03 16.68
C ARG A 66 -4.50 33.15 17.88
N ILE A 67 -5.04 32.02 18.32
CA ILE A 67 -5.55 31.89 19.69
C ILE A 67 -4.32 31.64 20.58
N ASN A 68 -3.99 32.62 21.42
CA ASN A 68 -2.84 32.54 22.32
C ASN A 68 -3.05 31.42 23.33
N GLY A 69 -1.96 30.77 23.74
CA GLY A 69 -2.01 29.70 24.73
C GLY A 69 -2.56 30.15 26.08
N GLY A 70 -3.22 29.24 26.78
CA GLY A 70 -3.97 29.52 28.01
C GLY A 70 -5.20 28.63 28.12
N LYS A 71 -6.02 28.83 29.16
CA LYS A 71 -7.22 28.03 29.44
C LYS A 71 -8.46 28.71 28.88
N GLN A 72 -9.16 28.02 27.95
CA GLN A 72 -10.39 28.52 27.31
C GLN A 72 -10.24 29.92 26.71
N HIS A 73 -9.09 30.21 26.12
CA HIS A 73 -8.92 31.43 25.33
C HIS A 73 -9.81 31.34 24.09
N ALA A 74 -10.44 32.46 23.75
CA ALA A 74 -11.49 32.50 22.75
C ALA A 74 -11.48 33.79 21.94
N ILE A 75 -11.89 33.65 20.69
CA ILE A 75 -12.06 34.72 19.70
C ILE A 75 -13.46 34.61 19.14
N GLU A 76 -14.20 35.72 19.13
CA GLU A 76 -15.54 35.80 18.56
C GLU A 76 -15.51 36.59 17.25
N LEU A 77 -15.98 35.97 16.18
CA LEU A 77 -16.26 36.60 14.90
C LEU A 77 -17.75 36.92 14.83
N THR A 78 -18.13 38.19 14.97
CA THR A 78 -19.49 38.65 14.64
C THR A 78 -19.60 38.89 13.15
N LEU A 79 -20.51 38.20 12.47
CA LEU A 79 -20.63 38.27 11.02
C LEU A 79 -21.24 39.60 10.57
N ASN A 80 -20.80 40.07 9.40
CA ASN A 80 -21.41 41.21 8.72
C ASN A 80 -22.88 40.89 8.30
N SER A 81 -23.63 41.91 7.86
CA SER A 81 -25.04 41.74 7.47
C SER A 81 -25.23 40.96 6.15
N SER A 82 -24.23 40.96 5.26
CA SER A 82 -24.27 40.21 4.00
C SER A 82 -24.18 38.70 4.23
N LEU A 83 -23.47 38.24 5.26
CA LEU A 83 -23.36 36.82 5.63
C LEU A 83 -24.41 36.39 6.66
N SER A 84 -24.63 37.17 7.72
CA SER A 84 -25.51 36.75 8.84
C SER A 84 -26.99 36.55 8.48
N ARG A 85 -27.43 37.13 7.36
CA ARG A 85 -28.81 37.00 6.86
C ARG A 85 -29.00 35.80 5.93
N GLN A 86 -27.90 35.18 5.51
CA GLN A 86 -27.87 34.09 4.54
C GLN A 86 -27.77 32.72 5.25
N ASP A 87 -28.23 31.69 4.56
CA ASP A 87 -27.93 30.32 4.97
C ASP A 87 -26.48 30.01 4.56
N LEU A 88 -25.68 29.49 5.50
CA LEU A 88 -24.27 29.22 5.29
C LEU A 88 -24.05 27.73 5.05
N LEU A 89 -23.34 27.40 3.98
CA LEU A 89 -23.03 26.01 3.59
C LEU A 89 -21.88 25.45 4.42
N SER A 90 -20.76 26.18 4.49
CA SER A 90 -19.57 25.71 5.19
C SER A 90 -18.67 26.84 5.67
N LEU A 91 -17.86 26.51 6.68
CA LEU A 91 -16.72 27.31 7.15
C LEU A 91 -15.45 26.57 6.78
N THR A 92 -14.61 27.15 5.93
CA THR A 92 -13.35 26.56 5.47
C THR A 92 -12.18 27.38 6.00
N PHE A 93 -11.13 26.73 6.53
CA PHE A 93 -9.95 27.43 7.05
C PHE A 93 -8.75 26.51 7.13
N HIS A 94 -7.57 27.10 7.18
CA HIS A 94 -6.33 26.43 7.51
C HIS A 94 -6.10 26.51 9.02
N ALA A 95 -5.67 25.42 9.67
CA ALA A 95 -5.32 25.50 11.08
C ALA A 95 -4.28 24.46 11.52
N GLU A 96 -3.49 24.84 12.52
CA GLU A 96 -2.56 23.96 13.21
C GLU A 96 -2.54 24.23 14.71
N ARG A 97 -2.17 23.22 15.49
CA ARG A 97 -1.70 23.40 16.86
C ARG A 97 -0.18 23.45 16.90
N TRP A 98 0.37 24.20 17.83
CA TRP A 98 1.83 24.31 17.98
C TRP A 98 2.47 23.29 18.92
N THR A 99 1.67 22.68 19.79
CA THR A 99 2.16 21.75 20.81
C THR A 99 1.38 20.45 20.81
N SER A 100 2.08 19.36 21.08
CA SER A 100 1.46 18.07 21.40
C SER A 100 1.16 17.90 22.90
N ALA A 101 1.64 18.84 23.72
CA ALA A 101 1.46 18.79 25.16
C ALA A 101 -0.02 18.90 25.54
N LYS A 102 -0.44 18.09 26.52
CA LYS A 102 -1.76 18.19 27.15
C LYS A 102 -1.75 19.27 28.24
N PRO A 103 -2.90 19.89 28.55
CA PRO A 103 -4.18 19.75 27.87
C PRO A 103 -4.18 20.44 26.51
N PHE A 104 -4.89 19.85 25.54
CA PHE A 104 -5.19 20.47 24.26
C PHE A 104 -6.66 20.26 23.95
N THR A 105 -7.41 21.35 23.80
CA THR A 105 -8.75 21.32 23.20
C THR A 105 -8.91 22.45 22.21
N PHE A 106 -9.67 22.22 21.15
CA PHE A 106 -10.09 23.27 20.21
C PHE A 106 -11.50 22.99 19.71
N SER A 107 -12.35 24.01 19.70
CA SER A 107 -13.71 23.89 19.19
C SER A 107 -14.19 25.18 18.55
N ILE A 108 -15.14 25.05 17.62
CA ILE A 108 -15.85 26.17 17.03
C ILE A 108 -17.33 26.04 17.38
N GLU A 109 -17.92 27.13 17.85
CA GLU A 109 -19.35 27.26 18.09
C GLU A 109 -19.93 28.33 17.17
N GLY A 110 -21.12 28.11 16.64
CA GLY A 110 -21.86 29.08 15.86
C GLY A 110 -23.08 29.59 16.64
N ARG A 111 -23.36 30.90 16.54
CA ARG A 111 -24.50 31.53 17.25
C ARG A 111 -25.76 31.53 16.40
N GLN A 112 -26.74 30.70 16.77
CA GLN A 112 -28.08 30.62 16.18
C GLN A 112 -29.13 31.06 17.18
N ALA A 113 -30.07 31.93 16.80
CA ALA A 113 -31.17 32.37 17.68
C ALA A 113 -30.72 32.76 19.12
N LYS A 114 -29.58 33.44 19.24
CA LYS A 114 -28.90 33.83 20.50
C LYS A 114 -28.25 32.70 21.32
N GLN A 115 -28.31 31.44 20.87
CA GLN A 115 -27.62 30.31 21.49
C GLN A 115 -26.33 29.94 20.75
N TRP A 116 -25.31 29.53 21.49
CA TRP A 116 -24.07 28.99 20.95
C TRP A 116 -24.20 27.48 20.77
N ILE A 117 -23.95 26.99 19.56
CA ILE A 117 -24.03 25.56 19.22
C ILE A 117 -22.67 25.14 18.70
N LYS A 118 -22.11 24.05 19.23
CA LYS A 118 -20.84 23.50 18.74
C LYS A 118 -21.02 22.99 17.31
N VAL A 119 -20.25 23.56 16.37
CA VAL A 119 -20.25 23.17 14.95
C VAL A 119 -19.00 22.38 14.57
N TYR A 120 -17.93 22.45 15.37
CA TYR A 120 -16.69 21.70 15.12
C TYR A 120 -15.99 21.30 16.43
N ASN A 121 -15.53 20.05 16.48
CA ASN A 121 -14.55 19.58 17.46
C ASN A 121 -13.21 19.38 16.75
N GLY A 122 -12.22 20.19 17.13
CA GLY A 122 -10.89 20.18 16.55
C GLY A 122 -9.79 19.75 17.51
N ASP A 123 -10.08 18.92 18.50
CA ASP A 123 -9.07 18.36 19.41
C ASP A 123 -7.96 17.58 18.67
N LYS A 124 -8.21 17.19 17.42
CA LYS A 124 -7.28 16.50 16.51
C LYS A 124 -6.62 17.42 15.47
N LEU A 125 -6.58 18.73 15.68
CA LEU A 125 -5.83 19.64 14.78
C LEU A 125 -4.39 19.15 14.54
N PRO A 126 -3.87 19.28 13.31
CA PRO A 126 -2.54 18.80 12.98
C PRO A 126 -1.47 19.62 13.70
N LEU A 127 -0.36 18.97 14.07
CA LEU A 127 0.76 19.60 14.75
C LEU A 127 1.68 20.28 13.71
N LYS A 128 1.84 21.60 13.79
CA LYS A 128 2.77 22.38 12.94
C LYS A 128 2.61 22.09 11.44
N SER A 129 1.36 22.07 10.96
CA SER A 129 1.01 21.81 9.56
C SER A 129 -0.12 22.74 9.08
N LEU A 130 0.12 24.06 9.12
CA LEU A 130 -0.84 25.10 8.74
C LEU A 130 -1.30 24.99 7.27
N LYS A 131 -0.58 24.27 6.41
CA LYS A 131 -0.98 24.06 5.00
C LYS A 131 -2.24 23.17 4.83
N ASN A 132 -2.73 22.54 5.89
CA ASN A 132 -3.93 21.69 5.82
C ASN A 132 -5.21 22.52 5.96
N SER A 133 -6.11 22.41 4.99
CA SER A 133 -7.45 22.99 5.04
C SER A 133 -8.44 22.09 5.77
N ILE A 134 -9.37 22.70 6.50
CA ILE A 134 -10.44 22.09 7.26
C ILE A 134 -11.75 22.71 6.77
N THR A 135 -12.75 21.87 6.50
CA THR A 135 -14.10 22.30 6.13
C THR A 135 -15.09 21.84 7.19
N VAL A 136 -15.85 22.78 7.75
CA VAL A 136 -16.92 22.54 8.70
C VAL A 136 -18.25 22.71 7.97
N ASN A 137 -19.07 21.67 7.93
CA ASN A 137 -20.41 21.73 7.36
C ASN A 137 -21.34 22.53 8.29
N LEU A 138 -21.91 23.62 7.79
CA LEU A 138 -22.81 24.52 8.53
C LEU A 138 -24.30 24.21 8.29
N GLN A 139 -24.59 23.13 7.56
CA GLN A 139 -25.90 22.54 7.37
C GLN A 139 -26.94 23.51 6.79
N SER A 140 -26.51 24.46 5.96
CA SER A 140 -27.37 25.50 5.38
C SER A 140 -28.19 26.23 6.46
N LYS A 141 -27.57 26.56 7.59
CA LYS A 141 -28.20 27.34 8.67
C LYS A 141 -27.67 28.77 8.71
N LYS A 142 -28.46 29.68 9.28
CA LYS A 142 -28.07 31.07 9.53
C LYS A 142 -27.29 31.17 10.83
N TYR A 143 -26.17 31.89 10.80
CA TYR A 143 -25.37 32.18 11.98
C TYR A 143 -25.15 33.67 12.10
N SER A 144 -25.16 34.19 13.32
CA SER A 144 -24.86 35.60 13.58
C SER A 144 -23.41 35.84 14.03
N ALA A 145 -22.74 34.80 14.51
CA ALA A 145 -21.36 34.85 14.96
C ALA A 145 -20.76 33.44 15.04
N PHE A 146 -19.43 33.36 15.06
CA PHE A 146 -18.66 32.16 15.41
C PHE A 146 -17.74 32.44 16.59
N ARG A 147 -17.54 31.46 17.46
CA ARG A 147 -16.60 31.50 18.58
C ARG A 147 -15.61 30.36 18.44
N PHE A 148 -14.34 30.71 18.35
CA PHE A 148 -13.22 29.78 18.29
C PHE A 148 -12.60 29.74 19.69
N THR A 149 -12.56 28.57 20.31
CA THR A 149 -12.08 28.41 21.69
C THR A 149 -10.99 27.34 21.75
N ALA A 150 -9.88 27.64 22.42
CA ALA A 150 -8.81 26.69 22.66
C ALA A 150 -8.37 26.65 24.13
N THR A 151 -7.95 25.47 24.59
CA THR A 151 -7.14 25.32 25.80
C THR A 151 -5.81 24.73 25.40
N THR A 152 -4.71 25.46 25.58
CA THR A 152 -3.35 24.98 25.30
C THR A 152 -2.38 25.47 26.36
N LYS A 153 -1.17 24.89 26.43
CA LYS A 153 -0.10 25.41 27.31
C LYS A 153 0.19 26.90 27.01
N GLU A 154 0.52 27.65 28.06
CA GLU A 154 1.06 29.02 27.97
C GLU A 154 2.22 29.11 26.96
N GLY A 155 2.28 30.21 26.22
CA GLY A 155 3.27 30.43 25.14
C GLY A 155 3.04 29.60 23.87
N SER A 156 2.06 28.70 23.83
CA SER A 156 1.65 27.95 22.62
C SER A 156 0.41 28.57 21.96
N GLY A 157 -0.37 27.80 21.21
CA GLY A 157 -1.63 28.28 20.64
C GLY A 157 -2.15 27.44 19.48
N VAL A 158 -3.20 27.96 18.86
CA VAL A 158 -3.79 27.49 17.60
C VAL A 158 -3.66 28.60 16.58
N LEU A 159 -3.06 28.30 15.42
CA LEU A 159 -3.09 29.20 14.27
C LEU A 159 -4.28 28.85 13.38
N ILE A 160 -4.94 29.87 12.86
CA ILE A 160 -6.04 29.81 11.92
C ILE A 160 -5.73 30.82 10.80
N ASP A 161 -5.88 30.40 9.56
CA ASP A 161 -5.61 31.25 8.41
C ASP A 161 -6.57 30.96 7.26
N ASN A 162 -6.67 31.88 6.30
CA ASN A 162 -7.50 31.77 5.11
C ASN A 162 -8.94 31.34 5.45
N LEU A 163 -9.54 32.01 6.44
CA LEU A 163 -10.88 31.73 6.91
C LEU A 163 -11.88 32.17 5.84
N ARG A 164 -12.75 31.25 5.43
CA ARG A 164 -13.73 31.46 4.36
C ARG A 164 -15.09 30.97 4.82
N ILE A 165 -16.12 31.80 4.60
CA ILE A 165 -17.52 31.44 4.84
C ILE A 165 -18.20 31.29 3.49
N ASN A 166 -18.68 30.08 3.19
CA ASN A 166 -19.38 29.79 1.95
C ASN A 166 -20.88 29.93 2.19
N VAL A 167 -21.52 30.85 1.47
CA VAL A 167 -22.98 31.01 1.44
C VAL A 167 -23.59 29.85 0.67
N ASP A 168 -24.72 29.32 1.15
CA ASP A 168 -25.41 28.25 0.45
C ASP A 168 -26.26 28.77 -0.72
N LYS A 169 -26.17 28.06 -1.84
CA LYS A 169 -26.82 28.37 -3.11
C LYS A 169 -27.61 27.17 -3.64
N THR A 170 -28.40 27.40 -4.69
CA THR A 170 -29.01 26.32 -5.46
C THR A 170 -27.93 25.38 -5.96
N MET A 171 -28.14 24.08 -5.78
CA MET A 171 -27.21 23.05 -6.19
C MET A 171 -26.91 23.18 -7.69
N GLU A 172 -25.62 23.26 -8.00
CA GLU A 172 -25.07 23.11 -9.32
C GLU A 172 -24.26 21.83 -9.35
N VAL A 173 -24.55 20.96 -10.31
CA VAL A 173 -23.68 19.80 -10.55
C VAL A 173 -22.52 20.31 -11.40
N THR A 174 -21.29 20.07 -10.98
CA THR A 174 -20.11 20.68 -11.60
C THR A 174 -19.30 19.69 -12.44
N GLY A 175 -19.43 18.39 -12.18
CA GLY A 175 -18.71 17.39 -12.98
C GLY A 175 -19.09 15.95 -12.69
N LEU A 176 -18.65 15.07 -13.60
CA LEU A 176 -18.60 13.62 -13.45
C LEU A 176 -17.18 13.19 -13.77
N THR A 177 -16.49 12.66 -12.78
CA THR A 177 -15.09 12.23 -12.89
C THR A 177 -14.96 10.77 -12.50
N GLU A 178 -13.98 10.10 -13.07
CA GLU A 178 -13.66 8.71 -12.73
C GLU A 178 -12.21 8.58 -12.26
N GLN A 179 -11.99 7.60 -11.39
CA GLN A 179 -10.71 7.30 -10.80
C GLN A 179 -10.52 5.78 -10.76
N GLN A 180 -9.41 5.33 -11.31
CA GLN A 180 -8.95 3.95 -11.22
C GLN A 180 -7.48 3.93 -10.79
N ALA A 181 -7.11 2.87 -10.09
CA ALA A 181 -5.73 2.51 -9.79
C ALA A 181 -5.43 1.16 -10.43
N GLN A 182 -4.19 0.97 -10.89
CA GLN A 182 -3.73 -0.34 -11.38
C GLN A 182 -3.52 -1.26 -10.17
N VAL A 183 -4.50 -2.11 -9.89
CA VAL A 183 -4.44 -3.17 -8.88
C VAL A 183 -5.14 -4.41 -9.44
N PRO A 184 -4.71 -5.63 -9.11
CA PRO A 184 -5.37 -6.83 -9.60
C PRO A 184 -6.76 -7.00 -9.01
N LEU A 185 -7.68 -7.60 -9.75
CA LEU A 185 -8.91 -8.19 -9.21
C LEU A 185 -8.62 -9.63 -8.84
N LEU A 186 -8.98 -10.05 -7.64
CA LEU A 186 -8.59 -11.37 -7.15
C LEU A 186 -9.76 -12.35 -7.16
N ILE A 187 -9.52 -13.54 -7.71
CA ILE A 187 -10.28 -14.75 -7.39
C ILE A 187 -10.16 -14.99 -5.89
N ARG A 188 -11.22 -15.52 -5.26
CA ARG A 188 -11.33 -15.68 -3.80
C ARG A 188 -11.20 -14.34 -3.05
N SER A 189 -11.79 -13.29 -3.64
CA SER A 189 -12.03 -12.02 -2.98
C SER A 189 -13.46 -11.58 -3.26
N ASP A 190 -14.09 -10.96 -2.26
CA ASP A 190 -15.44 -10.44 -2.38
C ASP A 190 -15.40 -8.94 -2.64
N ASN A 191 -16.27 -8.46 -3.53
CA ASN A 191 -16.52 -7.03 -3.74
C ASN A 191 -15.28 -6.19 -4.10
N SER A 192 -14.36 -6.75 -4.89
CA SER A 192 -13.17 -6.04 -5.37
C SER A 192 -13.55 -4.82 -6.22
N ALA A 193 -13.02 -3.65 -5.87
CA ALA A 193 -13.34 -2.39 -6.56
C ALA A 193 -12.74 -2.35 -7.98
N LEU A 194 -13.62 -2.29 -8.99
CA LEU A 194 -13.24 -2.19 -10.40
C LEU A 194 -13.13 -0.73 -10.87
N LEU A 195 -14.11 0.11 -10.51
CA LEU A 195 -14.18 1.51 -10.93
C LEU A 195 -14.74 2.37 -9.79
N ARG A 196 -14.10 3.51 -9.52
CA ARG A 196 -14.67 4.58 -8.69
C ARG A 196 -15.00 5.78 -9.58
N PHE A 197 -16.13 6.43 -9.33
CA PHE A 197 -16.47 7.69 -9.98
C PHE A 197 -17.24 8.61 -9.02
N ASN A 198 -17.17 9.90 -9.29
CA ASN A 198 -17.75 10.94 -8.46
C ASN A 198 -18.65 11.85 -9.29
N ILE A 199 -19.77 12.26 -8.69
CA ILE A 199 -20.57 13.39 -9.14
C ILE A 199 -20.25 14.57 -8.22
N GLU A 200 -19.64 15.60 -8.77
CA GLU A 200 -19.27 16.81 -8.03
C GLU A 200 -20.43 17.80 -8.07
N THR A 201 -20.72 18.41 -6.92
CA THR A 201 -21.78 19.41 -6.77
C THR A 201 -21.34 20.57 -5.89
N ASP A 202 -21.95 21.74 -6.09
CA ASP A 202 -21.74 22.94 -5.28
C ASP A 202 -23.10 23.55 -4.90
N GLY A 203 -23.29 23.90 -3.63
CA GLY A 203 -24.58 24.30 -3.06
C GLY A 203 -25.47 23.12 -2.63
N SER A 204 -26.37 23.36 -1.68
CA SER A 204 -27.25 22.34 -1.09
C SER A 204 -28.74 22.63 -1.28
N LYS A 205 -29.11 23.85 -1.72
CA LYS A 205 -30.52 24.20 -1.93
C LYS A 205 -31.07 23.52 -3.17
N GLN A 206 -32.30 23.04 -3.06
CA GLN A 206 -33.00 22.33 -4.14
C GLN A 206 -32.12 21.22 -4.77
N PRO A 207 -31.69 20.23 -3.98
CA PRO A 207 -30.76 19.21 -4.48
C PRO A 207 -31.32 18.49 -5.71
N ASP A 208 -30.44 18.06 -6.60
CA ASP A 208 -30.80 17.19 -7.71
C ASP A 208 -30.85 15.73 -7.25
N THR A 209 -31.48 14.88 -8.04
CA THR A 209 -31.67 13.46 -7.73
C THR A 209 -31.10 12.61 -8.85
N LEU A 210 -30.17 11.72 -8.49
CA LEU A 210 -29.64 10.72 -9.39
C LEU A 210 -30.67 9.62 -9.65
N LYS A 211 -31.01 9.43 -10.94
CA LYS A 211 -32.04 8.49 -11.39
C LYS A 211 -31.47 7.28 -12.12
N LYS A 212 -30.38 7.45 -12.86
CA LYS A 212 -29.78 6.36 -13.63
C LYS A 212 -28.27 6.52 -13.73
N ILE A 213 -27.55 5.41 -13.72
CA ILE A 213 -26.11 5.33 -13.97
C ILE A 213 -25.91 4.32 -15.10
N ASN A 214 -25.22 4.71 -16.17
CA ASN A 214 -24.86 3.83 -17.28
C ASN A 214 -23.34 3.67 -17.30
N LEU A 215 -22.88 2.42 -17.37
CA LEU A 215 -21.48 2.04 -17.44
C LEU A 215 -21.23 1.15 -18.66
N THR A 216 -19.99 1.09 -19.11
CA THR A 216 -19.52 0.14 -20.12
C THR A 216 -18.41 -0.70 -19.54
N THR A 217 -18.32 -1.96 -19.94
CA THR A 217 -17.20 -2.87 -19.62
C THR A 217 -16.47 -3.30 -20.89
N ALA A 218 -16.75 -2.61 -22.01
CA ALA A 218 -16.01 -2.77 -23.26
C ALA A 218 -14.51 -2.53 -23.02
N GLY A 219 -13.70 -3.57 -23.24
CA GLY A 219 -12.30 -3.64 -22.83
C GLY A 219 -12.00 -4.87 -21.97
N THR A 220 -13.04 -5.44 -21.34
CA THR A 220 -12.98 -6.76 -20.71
C THR A 220 -12.70 -7.84 -21.75
N SER A 221 -11.74 -8.73 -21.48
CA SER A 221 -11.32 -9.78 -22.41
C SER A 221 -12.41 -10.83 -22.60
N ASP A 222 -13.02 -11.29 -21.49
CA ASP A 222 -14.09 -12.28 -21.50
C ASP A 222 -15.07 -12.00 -20.35
N LEU A 223 -16.37 -11.96 -20.66
CA LEU A 223 -17.41 -11.74 -19.66
C LEU A 223 -17.70 -13.03 -18.88
N ASP A 224 -17.31 -14.19 -19.38
CA ASP A 224 -17.51 -15.47 -18.70
C ASP A 224 -16.64 -15.63 -17.46
N ASP A 225 -15.59 -14.82 -17.30
CA ASP A 225 -14.77 -14.74 -16.09
C ASP A 225 -15.51 -14.10 -14.90
N ILE A 226 -16.65 -13.45 -15.15
CA ILE A 226 -17.32 -12.59 -14.18
C ILE A 226 -18.58 -13.27 -13.67
N GLU A 227 -18.76 -13.25 -12.36
CA GLU A 227 -19.98 -13.72 -11.71
C GLU A 227 -21.03 -12.60 -11.68
N SER A 228 -20.64 -11.41 -11.20
CA SER A 228 -21.54 -10.26 -11.16
C SER A 228 -20.82 -8.93 -10.98
N TYR A 229 -21.53 -7.85 -11.30
CA TYR A 229 -21.15 -6.50 -10.92
C TYR A 229 -22.11 -5.94 -9.87
N THR A 230 -21.59 -5.26 -8.86
CA THR A 230 -22.44 -4.56 -7.88
C THR A 230 -22.04 -3.10 -7.74
N LEU A 231 -23.02 -2.21 -7.81
CA LEU A 231 -22.80 -0.77 -7.69
C LEU A 231 -23.22 -0.26 -6.32
N TYR A 232 -22.36 0.53 -5.70
CA TYR A 232 -22.60 1.16 -4.40
C TYR A 232 -22.45 2.68 -4.47
N ALA A 233 -23.29 3.39 -3.71
CA ALA A 233 -23.05 4.76 -3.31
C ALA A 233 -22.27 4.78 -2.00
N LEU A 234 -21.09 5.39 -2.01
CA LEU A 234 -20.17 5.42 -0.88
C LEU A 234 -20.60 6.48 0.14
N LYS A 235 -20.61 6.11 1.42
CA LYS A 235 -20.86 7.04 2.50
C LYS A 235 -19.63 7.92 2.74
N ASP A 236 -19.78 9.23 2.55
CA ASP A 236 -18.72 10.23 2.74
C ASP A 236 -17.42 9.92 1.94
N GLY A 237 -17.55 9.19 0.81
CA GLY A 237 -16.42 8.75 0.00
C GLY A 237 -15.54 7.66 0.62
N SER A 238 -15.97 7.06 1.74
CA SER A 238 -15.31 5.92 2.39
C SER A 238 -15.27 4.69 1.47
N SER A 239 -14.18 3.94 1.51
CA SER A 239 -14.07 2.64 0.83
C SER A 239 -14.72 1.48 1.61
N ASP A 240 -15.23 1.74 2.82
CA ASP A 240 -15.93 0.74 3.63
C ASP A 240 -17.33 0.47 3.09
N LEU A 241 -17.45 -0.63 2.34
CA LEU A 241 -18.70 -1.05 1.71
C LEU A 241 -19.78 -1.47 2.71
N SER A 242 -19.44 -1.80 3.97
CA SER A 242 -20.43 -2.17 4.98
C SER A 242 -21.34 -1.00 5.37
N THR A 243 -20.87 0.23 5.16
CA THR A 243 -21.61 1.47 5.40
C THR A 243 -22.17 2.10 4.13
N ALA A 244 -21.84 1.54 2.96
CA ALA A 244 -22.27 2.03 1.66
C ALA A 244 -23.71 1.60 1.34
N THR A 245 -24.38 2.36 0.48
CA THR A 245 -25.73 2.01 0.00
C THR A 245 -25.60 1.21 -1.29
N LYS A 246 -26.03 -0.05 -1.27
CA LYS A 246 -26.10 -0.89 -2.48
C LYS A 246 -27.18 -0.34 -3.43
N ILE A 247 -26.79 0.06 -4.64
CA ILE A 247 -27.71 0.53 -5.68
C ILE A 247 -28.33 -0.67 -6.42
N GLY A 248 -27.51 -1.65 -6.77
CA GLY A 248 -27.98 -2.86 -7.44
C GLY A 248 -26.86 -3.79 -7.86
N THR A 249 -27.24 -5.00 -8.27
CA THR A 249 -26.34 -6.01 -8.86
C THR A 249 -26.81 -6.28 -10.29
N ALA A 250 -25.86 -6.46 -11.21
CA ALA A 250 -26.10 -6.78 -12.61
C ALA A 250 -25.29 -8.01 -13.03
N PRO A 251 -25.82 -8.84 -13.95
CA PRO A 251 -25.04 -9.92 -14.56
C PRO A 251 -23.93 -9.36 -15.46
N PRO A 252 -22.97 -10.21 -15.88
CA PRO A 252 -21.94 -9.82 -16.84
C PRO A 252 -22.55 -9.32 -18.15
N ALA A 253 -22.22 -8.09 -18.55
CA ALA A 253 -22.66 -7.50 -19.81
C ALA A 253 -21.72 -6.34 -20.18
N GLN A 254 -21.60 -6.08 -21.49
CA GLN A 254 -20.82 -4.94 -22.01
C GLN A 254 -21.43 -3.58 -21.63
N HIS A 255 -22.74 -3.54 -21.38
CA HIS A 255 -23.47 -2.34 -21.00
C HIS A 255 -24.23 -2.60 -19.70
N LEU A 256 -23.93 -1.81 -18.68
CA LEU A 256 -24.58 -1.89 -17.39
C LEU A 256 -25.44 -0.65 -17.15
N ALA A 257 -26.65 -0.85 -16.67
CA ALA A 257 -27.58 0.23 -16.36
C ALA A 257 -28.19 0.00 -14.98
N PHE A 258 -27.90 0.92 -14.05
CA PHE A 258 -28.43 0.89 -12.69
C PHE A 258 -29.46 2.01 -12.52
N LYS A 259 -30.64 1.65 -12.00
CA LYS A 259 -31.63 2.63 -11.53
C LYS A 259 -31.26 3.06 -10.12
N ALA A 260 -31.37 4.35 -9.85
CA ALA A 260 -31.13 4.93 -8.54
C ALA A 260 -32.28 5.90 -8.19
N ASP A 261 -32.40 6.22 -6.91
CA ASP A 261 -33.21 7.34 -6.44
C ASP A 261 -32.49 8.02 -5.27
N LEU A 262 -31.35 8.64 -5.58
CA LEU A 262 -30.45 9.19 -4.59
C LEU A 262 -30.38 10.71 -4.72
N THR A 263 -30.82 11.41 -3.67
CA THR A 263 -30.63 12.85 -3.56
C THR A 263 -29.15 13.15 -3.38
N LEU A 264 -28.59 13.99 -4.25
CA LEU A 264 -27.19 14.39 -4.14
C LEU A 264 -27.00 15.29 -2.92
N SER A 265 -25.84 15.17 -2.28
CA SER A 265 -25.37 16.08 -1.24
C SER A 265 -24.40 17.09 -1.85
N SER A 266 -24.28 18.27 -1.23
CA SER A 266 -23.27 19.25 -1.61
C SER A 266 -21.86 18.67 -1.49
N GLY A 267 -20.99 18.97 -2.46
CA GLY A 267 -19.66 18.39 -2.58
C GLY A 267 -19.64 17.09 -3.39
N THR A 268 -18.70 16.21 -3.03
CA THR A 268 -18.41 14.96 -3.75
C THR A 268 -19.40 13.86 -3.38
N ASN A 269 -20.11 13.34 -4.38
CA ASN A 269 -20.96 12.15 -4.27
C ASN A 269 -20.23 10.99 -4.94
N ALA A 270 -19.69 10.07 -4.14
CA ALA A 270 -18.80 9.01 -4.63
C ALA A 270 -19.52 7.67 -4.81
N TYR A 271 -19.16 6.94 -5.85
CA TYR A 271 -19.72 5.64 -6.21
C TYR A 271 -18.60 4.66 -6.54
N VAL A 272 -18.86 3.37 -6.33
CA VAL A 272 -17.93 2.30 -6.71
C VAL A 272 -18.66 1.13 -7.35
N LEU A 273 -18.16 0.70 -8.49
CA LEU A 273 -18.52 -0.56 -9.12
C LEU A 273 -17.56 -1.63 -8.63
N THR A 274 -18.09 -2.68 -8.01
CA THR A 274 -17.34 -3.88 -7.65
C THR A 274 -17.57 -4.98 -8.69
N CYS A 275 -16.58 -5.84 -8.85
CA CYS A 275 -16.63 -7.00 -9.74
C CYS A 275 -16.35 -8.26 -8.92
N GLN A 276 -17.29 -9.21 -8.98
CA GLN A 276 -17.09 -10.56 -8.45
C GLN A 276 -16.63 -11.45 -9.59
N LEU A 277 -15.45 -12.06 -9.44
CA LEU A 277 -14.93 -13.03 -10.40
C LEU A 277 -15.48 -14.43 -10.10
N LYS A 278 -15.60 -15.25 -11.15
CA LYS A 278 -15.84 -16.68 -10.99
C LYS A 278 -14.57 -17.38 -10.48
N PRO A 279 -14.70 -18.50 -9.75
CA PRO A 279 -13.55 -19.32 -9.37
C PRO A 279 -12.73 -19.84 -10.55
N THR A 280 -13.34 -19.95 -11.73
CA THR A 280 -12.71 -20.46 -12.97
C THR A 280 -12.18 -19.35 -13.88
N ALA A 281 -12.14 -18.10 -13.41
CA ALA A 281 -11.71 -16.97 -14.23
C ALA A 281 -10.27 -17.13 -14.72
N ASN A 282 -10.01 -16.81 -15.98
CA ASN A 282 -8.67 -16.94 -16.56
C ASN A 282 -7.77 -15.77 -16.12
N GLN A 283 -6.72 -16.06 -15.37
CA GLN A 283 -5.80 -15.04 -14.85
C GLN A 283 -5.03 -14.26 -15.93
N LEU A 284 -4.97 -14.76 -17.17
CA LEU A 284 -4.38 -14.04 -18.31
C LEU A 284 -5.32 -13.00 -18.92
N HIS A 285 -6.62 -13.03 -18.61
CA HIS A 285 -7.62 -12.08 -19.08
C HIS A 285 -7.62 -10.75 -18.30
N ARG A 286 -8.31 -9.74 -18.83
CA ARG A 286 -8.43 -8.41 -18.23
C ARG A 286 -9.88 -8.03 -18.03
N ILE A 287 -10.15 -7.25 -16.99
CA ILE A 287 -11.48 -6.67 -16.71
C ILE A 287 -11.41 -5.15 -16.79
N ASP A 288 -12.38 -4.54 -17.46
CA ASP A 288 -12.47 -3.09 -17.62
C ASP A 288 -13.86 -2.57 -17.25
N ALA A 289 -13.92 -1.31 -16.82
CA ALA A 289 -15.16 -0.55 -16.73
C ALA A 289 -14.92 0.95 -16.78
N SER A 290 -15.86 1.67 -17.40
CA SER A 290 -15.91 3.14 -17.37
C SER A 290 -17.36 3.62 -17.25
N VAL A 291 -17.54 4.81 -16.68
CA VAL A 291 -18.89 5.43 -16.63
C VAL A 291 -19.17 6.11 -17.96
N THR A 292 -20.30 5.80 -18.61
CA THR A 292 -20.65 6.44 -19.90
C THR A 292 -21.52 7.68 -19.68
N SER A 293 -22.44 7.63 -18.71
CA SER A 293 -23.33 8.73 -18.36
C SER A 293 -24.07 8.49 -17.06
N VAL A 294 -24.58 9.58 -16.46
CA VAL A 294 -25.60 9.53 -15.41
C VAL A 294 -26.81 10.38 -15.83
N SER A 295 -28.00 10.01 -15.37
CA SER A 295 -29.22 10.77 -15.59
C SER A 295 -29.71 11.36 -14.27
N LEU A 296 -29.84 12.68 -14.24
CA LEU A 296 -30.28 13.47 -13.10
C LEU A 296 -31.67 14.04 -13.36
N LYS A 297 -32.49 14.17 -12.31
CA LYS A 297 -33.89 14.62 -12.43
C LYS A 297 -34.00 16.04 -13.00
N LYS A 298 -33.15 16.98 -12.57
CA LYS A 298 -33.21 18.39 -12.98
C LYS A 298 -32.23 18.70 -14.09
N ARG A 299 -30.96 18.30 -13.95
CA ARG A 299 -29.92 18.58 -14.95
C ARG A 299 -30.07 17.74 -16.23
N GLY A 300 -30.74 16.59 -16.17
CA GLY A 300 -30.79 15.65 -17.28
C GLY A 300 -29.52 14.79 -17.37
N THR A 301 -29.07 14.48 -18.59
CA THR A 301 -27.93 13.56 -18.80
C THR A 301 -26.60 14.29 -18.63
N LEU A 302 -25.72 13.73 -17.80
CA LEU A 302 -24.35 14.17 -17.59
C LEU A 302 -23.38 13.07 -18.07
N LYS A 303 -22.34 13.48 -18.80
CA LYS A 303 -21.25 12.61 -19.27
C LYS A 303 -19.94 12.96 -18.55
N PRO A 304 -18.95 12.05 -18.52
CA PRO A 304 -17.66 12.33 -17.90
C PRO A 304 -16.97 13.54 -18.52
N THR A 305 -16.31 14.35 -17.68
CA THR A 305 -15.62 15.58 -18.12
C THR A 305 -14.19 15.34 -18.59
N SER A 306 -13.61 14.18 -18.28
CA SER A 306 -12.28 13.74 -18.72
C SER A 306 -12.38 12.43 -19.49
N LYS A 307 -11.44 12.20 -20.42
CA LYS A 307 -11.28 10.86 -21.01
C LYS A 307 -10.87 9.88 -19.90
N PRO A 308 -11.35 8.63 -19.95
CA PRO A 308 -10.89 7.59 -19.04
C PRO A 308 -9.36 7.47 -19.03
N ASN A 309 -8.77 7.40 -17.84
CA ASN A 309 -7.52 6.65 -17.70
C ASN A 309 -7.93 5.19 -17.88
N SER A 310 -7.90 4.67 -19.11
CA SER A 310 -8.33 3.30 -19.40
C SER A 310 -7.37 2.31 -18.75
N ILE A 311 -7.67 1.89 -17.52
CA ILE A 311 -6.91 0.88 -16.79
C ILE A 311 -7.70 -0.42 -16.86
N THR A 312 -7.24 -1.34 -17.71
CA THR A 312 -7.74 -2.71 -17.74
C THR A 312 -7.07 -3.52 -16.63
N LYS A 313 -7.83 -3.93 -15.62
CA LYS A 313 -7.30 -4.66 -14.45
C LYS A 313 -6.94 -6.10 -14.81
N ARG A 314 -5.85 -6.59 -14.23
CA ARG A 314 -5.46 -8.00 -14.27
C ARG A 314 -6.34 -8.83 -13.35
N ILE A 315 -6.47 -10.12 -13.67
CA ILE A 315 -7.04 -11.11 -12.77
C ILE A 315 -5.89 -11.82 -12.07
N GLY A 316 -5.96 -11.91 -10.75
CA GLY A 316 -5.06 -12.70 -9.92
C GLY A 316 -5.83 -13.60 -8.97
N TYR A 317 -5.13 -14.22 -8.03
CA TYR A 317 -5.70 -15.11 -7.02
C TYR A 317 -5.29 -14.70 -5.60
N ASN A 318 -6.25 -14.67 -4.67
CA ASN A 318 -5.99 -14.52 -3.25
C ASN A 318 -5.60 -15.89 -2.65
N VAL A 319 -4.30 -16.18 -2.58
CA VAL A 319 -3.78 -17.49 -2.14
C VAL A 319 -4.05 -17.71 -0.65
N VAL A 320 -3.77 -16.71 0.18
CA VAL A 320 -4.07 -16.71 1.61
C VAL A 320 -3.98 -15.28 2.14
N THR A 321 -4.82 -14.94 3.11
CA THR A 321 -4.78 -13.61 3.74
C THR A 321 -5.12 -13.66 5.22
N GLY A 322 -4.72 -12.62 5.95
CA GLY A 322 -5.15 -12.42 7.33
C GLY A 322 -6.67 -12.41 7.42
N GLY A 323 -7.21 -13.15 8.39
CA GLY A 323 -8.65 -13.44 8.52
C GLY A 323 -9.03 -14.86 8.09
N ASP A 324 -8.18 -15.56 7.33
CA ASP A 324 -8.41 -16.96 6.97
C ASP A 324 -8.34 -17.87 8.21
N ASN A 325 -9.24 -18.85 8.27
CA ASN A 325 -9.23 -19.88 9.31
C ASN A 325 -8.47 -21.11 8.82
N ILE A 326 -7.31 -21.37 9.43
CA ILE A 326 -6.34 -22.37 9.00
C ILE A 326 -6.26 -23.49 10.04
N VAL A 327 -6.12 -24.73 9.59
CA VAL A 327 -5.90 -25.90 10.47
C VAL A 327 -4.43 -25.96 10.86
N ARG A 328 -4.15 -26.02 12.16
CA ARG A 328 -2.80 -26.11 12.74
C ARG A 328 -2.30 -27.54 12.74
N THR A 329 -1.01 -27.73 13.06
CA THR A 329 -0.39 -29.06 13.13
C THR A 329 -1.02 -29.96 14.20
N ASP A 330 -1.57 -29.38 15.27
CA ASP A 330 -2.31 -30.07 16.33
C ASP A 330 -3.78 -30.41 15.96
N GLY A 331 -4.22 -30.04 14.76
CA GLY A 331 -5.59 -30.23 14.26
C GLY A 331 -6.58 -29.15 14.68
N SER A 332 -6.19 -28.19 15.52
CA SER A 332 -7.04 -27.06 15.88
C SER A 332 -7.22 -26.09 14.71
N LYS A 333 -8.37 -25.41 14.62
CA LYS A 333 -8.63 -24.39 13.59
C LYS A 333 -8.50 -23.00 14.21
N MET A 334 -7.68 -22.14 13.60
CA MET A 334 -7.39 -20.80 14.12
C MET A 334 -7.42 -19.75 13.00
N THR A 335 -7.96 -18.57 13.31
CA THR A 335 -7.86 -17.41 12.43
C THR A 335 -6.42 -16.89 12.41
N CYS A 336 -5.77 -16.89 11.25
CA CYS A 336 -4.45 -16.28 11.11
C CYS A 336 -4.62 -14.76 11.02
N ARG A 337 -3.97 -14.00 11.93
CA ARG A 337 -4.10 -12.54 11.93
C ARG A 337 -3.42 -11.88 10.74
N ARG A 338 -2.27 -12.40 10.30
CA ARG A 338 -1.50 -11.81 9.20
C ARG A 338 -0.63 -12.86 8.53
N VAL A 339 -0.54 -12.79 7.21
CA VAL A 339 0.39 -13.59 6.41
C VAL A 339 1.45 -12.70 5.77
N ARG A 340 2.71 -13.13 5.72
CA ARG A 340 3.83 -12.34 5.18
C ARG A 340 4.92 -13.22 4.58
N ILE A 341 5.88 -12.59 3.90
CA ILE A 341 7.15 -13.20 3.44
C ILE A 341 6.96 -14.37 2.45
N PRO A 342 6.50 -14.08 1.22
CA PRO A 342 6.32 -15.10 0.18
C PRO A 342 7.65 -15.70 -0.30
N GLY A 343 7.65 -17.02 -0.48
CA GLY A 343 8.58 -17.77 -1.32
C GLY A 343 7.79 -18.70 -2.25
N MET A 344 8.27 -18.95 -3.46
CA MET A 344 7.58 -19.83 -4.41
C MET A 344 8.54 -20.55 -5.35
N VAL A 345 8.23 -21.80 -5.63
CA VAL A 345 8.91 -22.62 -6.63
C VAL A 345 7.90 -23.45 -7.43
N THR A 346 8.33 -23.88 -8.62
CA THR A 346 7.66 -24.91 -9.40
C THR A 346 8.46 -26.20 -9.27
N THR A 347 7.83 -27.31 -8.87
CA THR A 347 8.50 -28.61 -8.74
C THR A 347 8.82 -29.22 -10.09
N ASN A 348 9.50 -30.36 -10.11
CA ASN A 348 9.75 -31.10 -11.35
C ASN A 348 8.46 -31.63 -11.99
N ALA A 349 7.39 -31.79 -11.22
CA ALA A 349 6.08 -32.22 -11.71
C ALA A 349 5.20 -31.06 -12.22
N GLY A 350 5.70 -29.82 -12.19
CA GLY A 350 4.92 -28.63 -12.59
C GLY A 350 4.07 -28.04 -11.46
N THR A 351 4.07 -28.64 -10.27
CA THR A 351 3.34 -28.16 -9.09
C THR A 351 3.93 -26.84 -8.59
N LEU A 352 3.10 -25.84 -8.32
CA LEU A 352 3.49 -24.63 -7.61
C LEU A 352 3.40 -24.85 -6.10
N LEU A 353 4.46 -24.48 -5.39
CA LEU A 353 4.55 -24.50 -3.93
C LEU A 353 4.87 -23.10 -3.44
N ALA A 354 3.94 -22.48 -2.71
CA ALA A 354 4.08 -21.15 -2.14
C ALA A 354 4.16 -21.21 -0.62
N VAL A 355 5.26 -20.72 -0.04
CA VAL A 355 5.50 -20.65 1.41
C VAL A 355 5.42 -19.22 1.94
N TYR A 356 5.07 -19.08 3.20
CA TYR A 356 4.88 -17.78 3.87
C TYR A 356 4.85 -17.93 5.40
N ASP A 357 5.05 -16.83 6.11
CA ASP A 357 4.78 -16.74 7.55
C ASP A 357 3.27 -16.77 7.81
N LEU A 358 2.83 -17.70 8.66
CA LEU A 358 1.52 -17.67 9.32
C LEU A 358 1.67 -16.98 10.68
N ARG A 359 1.32 -15.69 10.78
CA ARG A 359 1.44 -14.91 12.03
C ARG A 359 0.11 -14.92 12.76
N TRP A 360 -0.06 -15.91 13.63
CA TRP A 360 -1.35 -16.26 14.24
C TRP A 360 -1.99 -15.11 15.01
N ARG A 361 -1.24 -14.50 15.92
CA ARG A 361 -1.79 -13.54 16.91
C ARG A 361 -1.25 -12.13 16.74
N GLN A 362 -0.29 -11.93 15.84
CA GLN A 362 0.46 -10.67 15.72
C GLN A 362 0.64 -10.21 14.27
N GLY A 363 0.91 -8.92 14.10
CA GLY A 363 1.26 -8.34 12.80
C GLY A 363 2.76 -8.04 12.64
N GLY A 364 3.54 -8.18 13.70
CA GLY A 364 4.99 -7.90 13.74
C GLY A 364 5.84 -9.10 13.34
N ASP A 365 7.14 -8.87 13.16
CA ASP A 365 8.13 -9.92 12.84
C ASP A 365 8.42 -10.79 14.06
N LEU A 366 9.28 -11.80 13.88
CA LEU A 366 9.77 -12.64 14.99
C LEU A 366 10.31 -11.78 16.15
N PRO A 367 10.13 -12.24 17.40
CA PRO A 367 9.58 -13.55 17.76
C PRO A 367 8.04 -13.48 17.95
N GLY A 368 7.41 -14.61 18.25
CA GLY A 368 5.97 -14.71 18.46
C GLY A 368 5.42 -16.07 18.06
N ASP A 369 4.09 -16.19 18.05
CA ASP A 369 3.36 -17.36 17.53
C ASP A 369 3.31 -17.26 15.99
N ILE A 370 4.35 -17.78 15.34
CA ILE A 370 4.57 -17.72 13.88
C ILE A 370 5.03 -19.10 13.41
N ASP A 371 4.35 -19.64 12.39
CA ASP A 371 4.75 -20.87 11.70
C ASP A 371 5.05 -20.57 10.22
N VAL A 372 5.70 -21.49 9.50
CA VAL A 372 5.76 -21.44 8.04
C VAL A 372 4.61 -22.25 7.45
N GLY A 373 3.75 -21.58 6.69
CA GLY A 373 2.68 -22.18 5.91
C GLY A 373 3.09 -22.52 4.48
N LEU A 374 2.27 -23.35 3.85
CA LEU A 374 2.35 -23.74 2.45
C LEU A 374 0.95 -23.73 1.82
N SER A 375 0.85 -23.16 0.62
CA SER A 375 -0.21 -23.43 -0.34
C SER A 375 0.36 -24.15 -1.55
N ARG A 376 -0.35 -25.17 -2.04
CA ARG A 376 0.07 -26.03 -3.16
C ARG A 376 -0.94 -25.94 -4.30
N SER A 377 -0.46 -25.85 -5.54
CA SER A 377 -1.29 -25.85 -6.75
C SER A 377 -0.72 -26.78 -7.81
N THR A 378 -1.58 -27.61 -8.42
CA THR A 378 -1.20 -28.57 -9.48
C THR A 378 -1.66 -28.17 -10.87
N ASP A 379 -2.27 -26.99 -11.01
CA ASP A 379 -2.88 -26.49 -12.24
C ASP A 379 -2.31 -25.13 -12.65
N GLY A 380 -1.05 -24.87 -12.30
CA GLY A 380 -0.37 -23.63 -12.65
C GLY A 380 -0.88 -22.41 -11.87
N GLY A 381 -1.55 -22.61 -10.73
CA GLY A 381 -1.98 -21.55 -9.82
C GLY A 381 -3.40 -21.06 -10.05
N ASP A 382 -4.21 -21.80 -10.83
CA ASP A 382 -5.62 -21.52 -11.05
C ASP A 382 -6.46 -21.89 -9.83
N THR A 383 -6.13 -23.00 -9.17
CA THR A 383 -6.65 -23.35 -7.85
C THR A 383 -5.52 -23.66 -6.89
N TRP A 384 -5.79 -23.49 -5.60
CA TRP A 384 -4.83 -23.73 -4.53
C TRP A 384 -5.47 -24.59 -3.46
N GLU A 385 -4.74 -25.59 -2.96
CA GLU A 385 -5.09 -26.33 -1.75
C GLU A 385 -5.23 -25.37 -0.56
N ASP A 386 -6.04 -25.77 0.43
CA ASP A 386 -6.13 -25.06 1.70
C ASP A 386 -4.72 -24.86 2.30
N PRO A 387 -4.41 -23.65 2.83
CA PRO A 387 -3.12 -23.38 3.44
C PRO A 387 -2.90 -24.31 4.64
N ARG A 388 -1.67 -24.80 4.81
CA ARG A 388 -1.29 -25.64 5.97
C ARG A 388 0.09 -25.28 6.52
N PRO A 389 0.31 -25.32 7.85
CA PRO A 389 1.65 -25.22 8.42
C PRO A 389 2.50 -26.43 8.01
N ILE A 390 3.74 -26.16 7.60
CA ILE A 390 4.73 -27.19 7.23
C ILE A 390 6.00 -27.12 8.08
N LEU A 391 6.20 -26.00 8.79
CA LEU A 391 7.26 -25.83 9.78
C LEU A 391 6.66 -25.14 11.00
N ASP A 392 6.47 -25.91 12.05
CA ASP A 392 5.94 -25.50 13.35
C ASP A 392 6.80 -26.18 14.41
N MET A 393 7.30 -25.40 15.36
CA MET A 393 8.19 -25.88 16.40
C MET A 393 7.45 -26.31 17.68
N GLY A 394 6.13 -26.11 17.75
CA GLY A 394 5.30 -26.51 18.88
C GLY A 394 5.87 -26.02 20.21
N THR A 395 5.94 -26.95 21.16
CA THR A 395 6.53 -26.71 22.49
C THR A 395 8.03 -27.04 22.57
N TYR A 396 8.80 -26.65 21.55
CA TYR A 396 10.25 -26.88 21.51
C TYR A 396 10.97 -26.41 22.79
N LEU A 397 11.79 -27.30 23.35
CA LEU A 397 12.48 -27.17 24.64
C LEU A 397 11.54 -26.83 25.83
N GLY A 398 10.27 -27.24 25.76
CA GLY A 398 9.29 -27.06 26.83
C GLY A 398 8.70 -25.64 26.94
N GLU A 399 9.08 -24.73 26.05
CA GLU A 399 8.50 -23.38 25.99
C GLU A 399 7.22 -23.37 25.13
N PRO A 400 6.23 -22.50 25.42
CA PRO A 400 5.03 -22.37 24.61
C PRO A 400 5.35 -21.89 23.18
N GLU A 401 4.45 -22.20 22.24
CA GLU A 401 4.58 -21.86 20.80
C GLU A 401 4.86 -20.39 20.52
N ASN A 402 4.27 -19.48 21.31
CA ASN A 402 4.51 -18.05 21.15
C ASN A 402 5.95 -17.62 21.49
N LYS A 403 6.77 -18.52 22.03
CA LYS A 403 8.22 -18.36 22.22
C LYS A 403 9.06 -19.26 21.30
N ASN A 404 8.43 -19.92 20.33
CA ASN A 404 9.05 -20.85 19.39
C ASN A 404 8.71 -20.50 17.94
N GLY A 405 8.40 -19.23 17.66
CA GLY A 405 8.09 -18.79 16.30
C GLY A 405 9.22 -19.11 15.31
N VAL A 406 8.82 -19.58 14.14
CA VAL A 406 9.67 -19.90 13.01
C VAL A 406 9.14 -19.22 11.75
N GLY A 407 10.01 -18.51 11.02
CA GLY A 407 9.57 -17.69 9.89
C GLY A 407 10.68 -17.23 8.95
N ASP A 408 10.36 -16.25 8.13
CA ASP A 408 11.15 -15.72 7.01
C ASP A 408 11.53 -16.80 5.98
N PRO A 409 10.59 -17.62 5.48
CA PRO A 409 10.92 -18.86 4.79
C PRO A 409 11.63 -18.66 3.45
N ALA A 410 12.48 -19.63 3.10
CA ALA A 410 13.01 -19.81 1.75
C ALA A 410 12.78 -21.25 1.28
N ILE A 411 12.32 -21.42 0.04
CA ILE A 411 12.01 -22.73 -0.56
C ILE A 411 12.91 -23.03 -1.77
N LEU A 412 13.36 -24.27 -1.94
CA LEU A 412 14.07 -24.71 -3.15
C LEU A 412 13.66 -26.13 -3.55
N VAL A 413 13.85 -26.43 -4.84
CA VAL A 413 13.68 -27.77 -5.40
C VAL A 413 15.05 -28.26 -5.83
N ASP A 414 15.47 -29.42 -5.32
CA ASP A 414 16.59 -30.18 -5.87
C ASP A 414 16.15 -30.76 -7.23
N ARG A 415 16.67 -30.19 -8.31
CA ARG A 415 16.26 -30.58 -9.66
C ARG A 415 16.72 -31.99 -10.05
N LYS A 416 17.73 -32.55 -9.38
CA LYS A 416 18.24 -33.90 -9.67
C LYS A 416 17.41 -34.98 -8.99
N THR A 417 16.93 -34.73 -7.77
CA THR A 417 16.18 -35.73 -6.98
C THR A 417 14.67 -35.49 -6.94
N GLY A 418 14.22 -34.25 -7.21
CA GLY A 418 12.83 -33.83 -7.02
C GLY A 418 12.47 -33.48 -5.58
N HIS A 419 13.40 -33.65 -4.63
CA HIS A 419 13.19 -33.26 -3.24
C HIS A 419 13.02 -31.75 -3.11
N ILE A 420 12.17 -31.33 -2.17
CA ILE A 420 11.92 -29.91 -1.86
C ILE A 420 12.43 -29.63 -0.46
N TYR A 421 13.12 -28.51 -0.29
CA TYR A 421 13.63 -28.04 1.00
C TYR A 421 13.03 -26.68 1.34
N VAL A 422 12.64 -26.50 2.60
CA VAL A 422 12.20 -25.20 3.15
C VAL A 422 13.01 -24.88 4.39
N SER A 423 13.64 -23.71 4.41
CA SER A 423 14.40 -23.18 5.53
C SER A 423 13.62 -22.07 6.25
N GLY A 424 13.66 -22.06 7.58
CA GLY A 424 13.06 -21.04 8.43
C GLY A 424 13.97 -20.65 9.61
N LEU A 425 13.83 -19.41 10.09
CA LEU A 425 14.52 -18.91 11.28
C LEU A 425 13.66 -19.15 12.52
N LEU A 426 14.11 -20.01 13.43
CA LEU A 426 13.51 -20.19 14.75
C LEU A 426 14.05 -19.13 15.73
N ALA A 427 13.12 -18.39 16.34
CA ALA A 427 13.38 -17.42 17.39
C ALA A 427 12.92 -17.95 18.76
N HIS A 428 13.77 -18.76 19.40
CA HIS A 428 13.43 -19.41 20.67
C HIS A 428 13.54 -18.48 21.90
N GLY A 429 12.65 -18.67 22.87
CA GLY A 429 12.75 -18.12 24.23
C GLY A 429 12.18 -16.72 24.43
N LEU A 430 11.68 -16.06 23.38
CA LEU A 430 11.12 -14.72 23.43
C LEU A 430 9.71 -14.69 22.84
N SER A 431 8.76 -13.98 23.46
CA SER A 431 7.39 -13.87 22.94
C SER A 431 7.04 -12.53 22.32
N SER A 432 7.96 -11.56 22.36
CA SER A 432 7.77 -10.22 21.80
C SER A 432 9.06 -9.45 21.60
N GLY A 433 8.97 -8.33 20.87
CA GLY A 433 10.08 -7.42 20.55
C GLY A 433 10.63 -7.68 19.15
N TRP A 434 11.68 -6.97 18.77
CA TRP A 434 12.29 -7.13 17.45
C TRP A 434 13.48 -8.10 17.53
N TYR A 435 13.30 -9.36 17.11
CA TYR A 435 14.31 -10.41 17.30
C TYR A 435 15.66 -10.08 16.67
N TRP A 436 15.64 -9.39 15.52
CA TRP A 436 16.84 -8.87 14.86
C TRP A 436 17.76 -8.05 15.78
N GLY A 437 17.17 -7.30 16.72
CA GLY A 437 17.89 -6.50 17.71
C GLY A 437 18.19 -7.22 19.04
N LYS A 438 17.64 -8.43 19.23
CA LYS A 438 17.74 -9.19 20.50
C LYS A 438 18.65 -10.41 20.42
N SER A 439 18.75 -11.06 19.26
CA SER A 439 19.63 -12.22 19.06
C SER A 439 21.10 -11.87 19.34
N LYS A 440 21.82 -12.80 19.97
CA LYS A 440 23.18 -12.62 20.49
C LYS A 440 24.17 -13.59 19.84
N PRO A 441 25.49 -13.37 20.00
CA PRO A 441 26.50 -14.40 19.76
C PRO A 441 26.24 -15.66 20.60
N GLY A 442 26.82 -16.78 20.19
CA GLY A 442 26.64 -18.09 20.79
C GLY A 442 26.04 -19.11 19.81
N MET A 443 25.68 -20.28 20.33
CA MET A 443 25.11 -21.38 19.55
C MET A 443 23.76 -21.86 20.09
N ALA A 444 23.51 -21.68 21.39
CA ALA A 444 22.32 -22.21 22.03
C ALA A 444 21.04 -21.48 21.56
N PRO A 445 19.90 -22.19 21.41
CA PRO A 445 18.64 -21.59 20.97
C PRO A 445 18.16 -20.39 21.81
N LYS A 446 18.46 -20.37 23.12
CA LYS A 446 18.11 -19.26 24.02
C LYS A 446 18.90 -17.97 23.76
N ASP A 447 20.06 -18.08 23.11
CA ASP A 447 20.98 -16.96 22.89
C ASP A 447 20.88 -16.42 21.46
N THR A 448 20.72 -17.31 20.48
CA THR A 448 20.78 -16.97 19.06
C THR A 448 19.73 -17.71 18.23
N GLY A 449 19.30 -17.09 17.13
CA GLY A 449 18.37 -17.69 16.19
C GLY A 449 18.92 -18.98 15.57
N GLN A 450 18.03 -19.93 15.30
CA GLN A 450 18.38 -21.24 14.76
C GLN A 450 17.86 -21.38 13.33
N VAL A 451 18.67 -21.95 12.44
CA VAL A 451 18.26 -22.26 11.06
C VAL A 451 17.71 -23.69 11.03
N ILE A 452 16.43 -23.78 10.68
CA ILE A 452 15.68 -25.03 10.68
C ILE A 452 15.29 -25.37 9.24
N ILE A 453 15.46 -26.62 8.84
CA ILE A 453 15.08 -27.13 7.52
C ILE A 453 14.06 -28.26 7.66
N VAL A 454 13.07 -28.27 6.77
CA VAL A 454 12.19 -29.42 6.48
C VAL A 454 12.31 -29.82 5.02
N LYS A 455 12.04 -31.10 4.75
CA LYS A 455 12.15 -31.71 3.42
C LYS A 455 10.84 -32.39 3.04
N SER A 456 10.44 -32.27 1.77
CA SER A 456 9.41 -33.10 1.15
C SER A 456 10.01 -33.96 0.04
N GLU A 457 9.59 -35.22 0.00
CA GLU A 457 9.99 -36.21 -1.02
C GLU A 457 8.83 -36.61 -1.93
N ASP A 458 7.65 -36.00 -1.73
CA ASP A 458 6.38 -36.38 -2.34
C ASP A 458 5.64 -35.17 -2.94
N ASP A 459 6.40 -34.25 -3.54
CA ASP A 459 5.89 -33.08 -4.27
C ASP A 459 5.13 -32.08 -3.38
N GLY A 460 5.61 -31.90 -2.15
CA GLY A 460 5.10 -30.93 -1.18
C GLY A 460 3.88 -31.41 -0.39
N LYS A 461 3.50 -32.69 -0.51
CA LYS A 461 2.33 -33.26 0.18
C LYS A 461 2.60 -33.46 1.67
N THR A 462 3.70 -34.12 2.01
CA THR A 462 4.15 -34.33 3.38
C THR A 462 5.56 -33.78 3.60
N TRP A 463 5.89 -33.50 4.86
CA TRP A 463 7.13 -32.86 5.26
C TRP A 463 7.78 -33.63 6.39
N SER A 464 9.11 -33.70 6.36
CA SER A 464 9.91 -34.31 7.42
C SER A 464 9.72 -33.58 8.76
N LYS A 465 10.16 -34.21 9.85
CA LYS A 465 10.37 -33.46 11.10
C LYS A 465 11.39 -32.32 10.88
N PRO A 466 11.28 -31.21 11.63
CA PRO A 466 12.25 -30.12 11.55
C PRO A 466 13.66 -30.56 11.95
N VAL A 467 14.66 -30.18 11.13
CA VAL A 467 16.08 -30.45 11.38
C VAL A 467 16.80 -29.13 11.65
N ASN A 468 17.49 -29.02 12.78
CA ASN A 468 18.28 -27.84 13.12
C ASN A 468 19.71 -27.99 12.60
N ILE A 469 20.08 -27.21 11.59
CA ILE A 469 21.42 -27.26 10.97
C ILE A 469 22.38 -26.19 11.52
N THR A 470 21.98 -25.46 12.56
CA THR A 470 22.73 -24.32 13.09
C THR A 470 24.15 -24.67 13.49
N SER A 471 24.35 -25.83 14.12
CA SER A 471 25.68 -26.31 14.55
C SER A 471 26.65 -26.56 13.41
N GLU A 472 26.15 -26.82 12.21
CA GLU A 472 26.97 -27.12 11.03
C GLU A 472 27.45 -25.84 10.33
N ILE A 473 26.65 -24.75 10.41
CA ILE A 473 26.84 -23.60 9.53
C ILE A 473 27.15 -22.29 10.24
N LYS A 474 26.94 -22.21 11.56
CA LYS A 474 27.04 -20.95 12.31
C LYS A 474 28.44 -20.71 12.85
N ASP A 475 28.98 -19.51 12.59
CA ASP A 475 30.05 -18.97 13.41
C ASP A 475 29.48 -18.49 14.77
N PRO A 476 30.02 -18.95 15.92
CA PRO A 476 29.55 -18.54 17.24
C PRO A 476 29.63 -17.03 17.49
N SER A 477 30.51 -16.30 16.81
CA SER A 477 30.63 -14.84 16.92
C SER A 477 29.44 -14.10 16.30
N TRP A 478 28.74 -14.72 15.34
CA TRP A 478 27.60 -14.09 14.68
C TRP A 478 26.44 -13.91 15.63
N GLN A 479 25.81 -12.74 15.58
CA GLN A 479 24.67 -12.45 16.47
C GLN A 479 23.37 -13.09 16.00
N LEU A 480 23.22 -13.25 14.69
CA LEU A 480 22.06 -13.84 14.05
C LEU A 480 22.49 -14.29 12.66
N MET A 481 21.83 -15.32 12.17
CA MET A 481 21.93 -15.77 10.79
C MET A 481 20.60 -16.36 10.36
N LEU A 482 20.29 -16.28 9.08
CA LEU A 482 19.06 -16.78 8.50
C LEU A 482 19.18 -16.81 6.97
N GLN A 483 18.32 -17.60 6.34
CA GLN A 483 18.10 -17.56 4.91
C GLN A 483 17.72 -16.15 4.41
N GLY A 484 18.02 -15.88 3.14
CA GLY A 484 17.36 -14.84 2.39
C GLY A 484 15.97 -15.35 2.00
N PRO A 485 14.88 -14.71 2.48
CA PRO A 485 13.53 -15.19 2.21
C PRO A 485 13.21 -15.17 0.71
N GLY A 486 12.33 -16.07 0.27
CA GLY A 486 11.98 -16.23 -1.14
C GLY A 486 12.27 -17.64 -1.64
N ALA A 487 13.07 -17.75 -2.71
CA ALA A 487 13.46 -19.02 -3.30
C ALA A 487 14.99 -19.22 -3.33
N GLY A 488 15.40 -20.49 -3.32
CA GLY A 488 16.74 -20.94 -3.70
C GLY A 488 16.75 -21.54 -5.10
N ILE A 489 17.92 -22.01 -5.54
CA ILE A 489 18.13 -22.63 -6.86
C ILE A 489 18.85 -23.98 -6.74
N THR A 490 18.69 -24.81 -7.77
CA THR A 490 19.67 -25.85 -8.10
C THR A 490 20.45 -25.35 -9.30
N THR A 491 21.78 -25.32 -9.20
CA THR A 491 22.67 -24.96 -10.31
C THR A 491 22.73 -26.08 -11.35
N SER A 492 23.29 -25.76 -12.52
CA SER A 492 23.50 -26.70 -13.62
C SER A 492 24.24 -27.99 -13.20
N ASP A 493 25.23 -27.86 -12.30
CA ASP A 493 26.01 -28.97 -11.74
C ASP A 493 25.29 -29.77 -10.63
N GLY A 494 24.11 -29.33 -10.20
CA GLY A 494 23.31 -29.97 -9.14
C GLY A 494 23.55 -29.42 -7.73
N THR A 495 24.40 -28.42 -7.54
CA THR A 495 24.57 -27.74 -6.24
C THR A 495 23.29 -27.02 -5.83
N LEU A 496 22.84 -27.24 -4.60
CA LEU A 496 21.69 -26.53 -4.01
C LEU A 496 22.19 -25.23 -3.40
N VAL A 497 21.52 -24.11 -3.68
CA VAL A 497 21.93 -22.79 -3.17
C VAL A 497 20.73 -21.99 -2.68
N PHE A 498 20.76 -21.62 -1.40
CA PHE A 498 19.94 -20.55 -0.84
C PHE A 498 20.75 -19.26 -0.75
N ALA A 499 20.10 -18.12 -0.95
CA ALA A 499 20.65 -16.87 -0.43
C ALA A 499 20.65 -16.93 1.11
N PHE A 500 21.60 -16.25 1.75
CA PHE A 500 21.79 -16.28 3.19
C PHE A 500 22.19 -14.90 3.72
N GLN A 501 22.08 -14.68 5.02
CA GLN A 501 22.50 -13.44 5.66
C GLN A 501 22.92 -13.70 7.11
N TYR A 502 23.91 -12.95 7.57
CA TYR A 502 24.40 -13.05 8.95
C TYR A 502 24.90 -11.71 9.49
N LYS A 503 24.93 -11.58 10.81
CA LYS A 503 25.41 -10.41 11.56
C LYS A 503 26.76 -10.73 12.22
N PRO A 504 27.90 -10.46 11.56
CA PRO A 504 29.20 -10.92 12.05
C PRO A 504 29.78 -10.18 13.27
N ASN A 505 29.33 -8.95 13.55
CA ASN A 505 30.01 -8.08 14.52
C ASN A 505 29.18 -7.78 15.77
N ILE A 506 29.86 -7.75 16.92
CA ILE A 506 29.47 -6.96 18.11
C ILE A 506 29.86 -5.50 17.85
N GLY A 507 28.89 -4.57 17.86
CA GLY A 507 29.13 -3.16 17.54
C GLY A 507 30.21 -2.50 18.42
N THR A 508 30.78 -1.38 17.96
CA THR A 508 31.72 -0.58 18.76
C THR A 508 30.98 0.53 19.51
N LYS A 509 31.63 1.15 20.53
CA LYS A 509 31.10 2.34 21.23
C LYS A 509 30.73 3.49 20.28
N SER A 510 31.37 3.60 19.12
CA SER A 510 31.17 4.68 18.13
C SER A 510 30.17 4.36 17.01
N LYS A 511 29.87 3.08 16.77
CA LYS A 511 28.85 2.62 15.79
C LYS A 511 27.95 1.56 16.44
N PRO A 512 26.95 1.97 17.23
CA PRO A 512 26.14 1.06 18.04
C PRO A 512 25.11 0.22 17.23
N ARG A 513 25.01 0.39 15.90
CA ARG A 513 24.11 -0.40 15.04
C ARG A 513 24.90 -1.43 14.22
N TYR A 514 24.48 -2.68 14.34
CA TYR A 514 25.00 -3.85 13.65
C TYR A 514 24.84 -3.73 12.13
N SER A 515 25.80 -4.25 11.38
CA SER A 515 25.70 -4.39 9.92
C SER A 515 25.58 -5.88 9.58
N ALA A 516 24.49 -6.29 8.97
CA ALA A 516 24.40 -7.59 8.33
C ALA A 516 25.18 -7.64 7.00
N ARG A 517 25.48 -8.87 6.58
CA ARG A 517 26.08 -9.23 5.30
C ARG A 517 25.21 -10.27 4.62
N SER A 518 24.86 -10.04 3.36
CA SER A 518 24.28 -11.08 2.49
C SER A 518 25.38 -12.04 2.03
N SER A 519 25.02 -13.31 1.86
CA SER A 519 25.87 -14.42 1.42
C SER A 519 25.02 -15.49 0.74
N ILE A 520 25.57 -16.69 0.56
CA ILE A 520 24.87 -17.90 0.16
C ILE A 520 25.13 -19.06 1.13
N LEU A 521 24.16 -19.95 1.22
CA LEU A 521 24.19 -21.24 1.91
C LEU A 521 24.05 -22.31 0.83
N TYR A 522 24.97 -23.27 0.75
CA TYR A 522 24.96 -24.27 -0.32
C TYR A 522 25.20 -25.70 0.17
N SER A 523 24.75 -26.67 -0.64
CA SER A 523 24.97 -28.10 -0.45
C SER A 523 25.32 -28.76 -1.77
N LYS A 524 26.34 -29.63 -1.76
CA LYS A 524 26.80 -30.42 -2.91
C LYS A 524 26.37 -31.89 -2.85
N ASP A 525 25.69 -32.29 -1.79
CA ASP A 525 25.36 -33.68 -1.48
C ASP A 525 23.85 -33.89 -1.30
N HIS A 526 23.07 -33.12 -2.07
CA HIS A 526 21.61 -33.16 -2.09
C HIS A 526 20.98 -32.81 -0.74
N GLY A 527 21.56 -31.85 -0.01
CA GLY A 527 21.01 -31.29 1.23
C GLY A 527 21.39 -32.06 2.51
N LYS A 528 22.35 -32.99 2.44
CA LYS A 528 22.82 -33.74 3.63
C LYS A 528 23.73 -32.90 4.50
N THR A 529 24.63 -32.13 3.90
CA THR A 529 25.47 -31.15 4.60
C THR A 529 25.38 -29.80 3.92
N TRP A 530 25.54 -28.73 4.72
CA TRP A 530 25.44 -27.36 4.26
C TRP A 530 26.67 -26.55 4.64
N LYS A 531 27.02 -25.56 3.81
CA LYS A 531 28.11 -24.61 4.07
C LYS A 531 27.67 -23.18 3.75
N VAL A 532 28.06 -22.25 4.62
CA VAL A 532 27.86 -20.79 4.40
C VAL A 532 29.12 -20.20 3.81
N ALA A 533 28.97 -19.42 2.73
CA ALA A 533 30.07 -18.69 2.12
C ALA A 533 30.38 -17.38 2.88
N PRO A 534 31.57 -16.79 2.68
CA PRO A 534 31.84 -15.40 3.06
C PRO A 534 30.81 -14.44 2.46
N GLY A 535 30.35 -13.48 3.26
CA GLY A 535 29.38 -12.47 2.84
C GLY A 535 29.98 -11.34 2.01
N VAL A 536 29.14 -10.69 1.21
CA VAL A 536 29.58 -9.63 0.29
C VAL A 536 30.14 -8.41 1.03
N ASN A 537 31.24 -7.88 0.51
CA ASN A 537 31.83 -6.66 1.04
C ASN A 537 31.20 -5.42 0.37
N TYR A 538 30.25 -4.79 1.06
CA TYR A 538 29.58 -3.56 0.63
C TYR A 538 29.64 -2.48 1.75
N PRO A 539 29.79 -1.18 1.44
CA PRO A 539 29.88 -0.14 2.48
C PRO A 539 28.63 0.02 3.34
N GLU A 540 27.45 -0.23 2.77
CA GLU A 540 26.19 -0.24 3.50
C GLU A 540 25.80 -1.67 3.95
N GLU A 541 24.87 -1.77 4.89
CA GLU A 541 24.27 -3.04 5.30
C GLU A 541 23.57 -3.72 4.12
N THR A 542 23.83 -5.02 3.97
CA THR A 542 23.11 -5.92 3.06
C THR A 542 22.40 -7.00 3.88
N THR A 543 21.15 -7.30 3.54
CA THR A 543 20.28 -8.24 4.31
C THR A 543 19.69 -9.31 3.41
N GLU A 544 18.39 -9.23 3.10
CA GLU A 544 17.67 -10.18 2.27
C GLU A 544 18.23 -10.18 0.85
N ALA A 545 18.51 -11.36 0.31
CA ALA A 545 19.01 -11.50 -1.05
C ALA A 545 18.31 -12.67 -1.75
N GLN A 546 18.45 -12.70 -3.07
CA GLN A 546 18.07 -13.82 -3.93
C GLN A 546 19.22 -14.10 -4.89
N VAL A 547 19.35 -15.36 -5.30
CA VAL A 547 20.46 -15.87 -6.10
C VAL A 547 19.94 -16.44 -7.42
N VAL A 548 20.69 -16.23 -8.50
CA VAL A 548 20.43 -16.83 -9.82
C VAL A 548 21.74 -17.28 -10.44
N GLU A 549 21.72 -18.38 -11.19
CA GLU A 549 22.85 -18.82 -12.02
C GLU A 549 22.83 -18.09 -13.37
N LEU A 550 23.97 -17.51 -13.73
CA LEU A 550 24.21 -16.83 -14.99
C LEU A 550 24.54 -17.85 -16.10
N ASN A 551 24.42 -17.43 -17.36
CA ASN A 551 24.63 -18.33 -18.49
C ASN A 551 26.11 -18.82 -18.58
N ASP A 552 27.06 -18.10 -17.96
CA ASP A 552 28.46 -18.53 -17.86
C ASP A 552 28.76 -19.44 -16.65
N GLY A 553 27.73 -19.87 -15.92
CA GLY A 553 27.83 -20.70 -14.71
C GLY A 553 28.17 -19.94 -13.43
N SER A 554 28.42 -18.61 -13.50
CA SER A 554 28.61 -17.81 -12.29
C SER A 554 27.30 -17.60 -11.54
N LEU A 555 27.36 -17.40 -10.22
CA LEU A 555 26.19 -17.04 -9.42
C LEU A 555 26.11 -15.52 -9.29
N MET A 556 24.94 -14.95 -9.54
CA MET A 556 24.62 -13.56 -9.21
C MET A 556 23.81 -13.52 -7.91
N LEU A 557 24.28 -12.74 -6.94
CA LEU A 557 23.57 -12.45 -5.69
C LEU A 557 23.04 -11.01 -5.74
N ASN A 558 21.72 -10.87 -5.60
CA ASN A 558 21.03 -9.57 -5.63
C ASN A 558 20.51 -9.22 -4.23
N CYS A 559 21.19 -8.29 -3.55
CA CYS A 559 21.03 -8.01 -2.13
C CYS A 559 20.23 -6.73 -1.84
N ARG A 560 19.37 -6.78 -0.83
CA ARG A 560 18.67 -5.63 -0.28
C ARG A 560 19.66 -4.69 0.38
N ILE A 561 19.60 -3.40 0.03
CA ILE A 561 20.27 -2.32 0.74
C ILE A 561 19.24 -1.57 1.59
N SER A 562 19.51 -1.40 2.89
CA SER A 562 18.56 -0.78 3.84
C SER A 562 18.14 0.66 3.48
N ARG A 563 18.97 1.40 2.73
CA ARG A 563 18.65 2.77 2.28
C ARG A 563 17.97 2.84 0.89
N GLY A 564 17.71 1.71 0.24
CA GLY A 564 17.15 1.63 -1.11
C GLY A 564 18.18 1.27 -2.17
N GLY A 565 17.71 0.80 -3.33
CA GLY A 565 18.53 0.16 -4.35
C GLY A 565 18.86 -1.30 -4.05
N ARG A 566 19.71 -1.90 -4.89
CA ARG A 566 20.17 -3.29 -4.78
C ARG A 566 21.69 -3.36 -4.86
N ALA A 567 22.34 -4.08 -3.95
CA ALA A 567 23.76 -4.39 -4.09
C ALA A 567 23.87 -5.71 -4.87
N VAL A 568 24.58 -5.70 -5.99
CA VAL A 568 24.65 -6.86 -6.89
C VAL A 568 26.08 -7.33 -7.00
N PHE A 569 26.29 -8.63 -6.81
CA PHE A 569 27.60 -9.28 -6.87
C PHE A 569 27.52 -10.57 -7.69
N THR A 570 28.66 -10.99 -8.22
CA THR A 570 28.83 -12.26 -8.93
C THR A 570 29.98 -13.07 -8.33
N THR A 571 29.90 -14.39 -8.41
CA THR A 571 30.94 -15.32 -7.93
C THR A 571 31.05 -16.53 -8.86
N LYS A 572 32.27 -17.08 -9.02
CA LYS A 572 32.56 -18.32 -9.78
C LYS A 572 33.02 -19.47 -8.89
N ASP A 573 33.11 -19.25 -7.58
CA ASP A 573 33.71 -20.16 -6.60
C ASP A 573 32.78 -20.38 -5.40
N LEU A 574 31.46 -20.31 -5.63
CA LEU A 574 30.43 -20.48 -4.59
C LEU A 574 30.61 -19.51 -3.40
N GLY A 575 30.95 -18.27 -3.71
CA GLY A 575 30.96 -17.16 -2.76
C GLY A 575 32.22 -17.04 -1.93
N GLU A 576 33.28 -17.80 -2.23
CA GLU A 576 34.60 -17.60 -1.61
C GLU A 576 35.16 -16.23 -2.01
N THR A 577 34.96 -15.81 -3.26
CA THR A 577 35.22 -14.44 -3.73
C THR A 577 34.02 -13.83 -4.45
N TRP A 578 33.85 -12.51 -4.30
CA TRP A 578 32.75 -11.75 -4.87
C TRP A 578 33.24 -10.59 -5.73
N THR A 579 32.73 -10.48 -6.95
CA THR A 579 32.95 -9.34 -7.84
C THR A 579 31.72 -8.46 -7.85
N GLN A 580 31.87 -7.18 -7.51
CA GLN A 580 30.77 -6.22 -7.55
C GLN A 580 30.30 -6.02 -9.00
N HIS A 581 29.01 -6.19 -9.25
CA HIS A 581 28.42 -6.01 -10.57
C HIS A 581 28.19 -4.51 -10.87
N PRO A 582 28.35 -4.04 -12.13
CA PRO A 582 28.19 -2.62 -12.48
C PRO A 582 26.82 -2.00 -12.13
N THR A 583 25.77 -2.82 -12.04
CA THR A 583 24.42 -2.35 -11.67
C THR A 583 24.18 -2.26 -10.16
N SER A 584 25.19 -2.56 -9.34
CA SER A 584 25.14 -2.48 -7.88
C SER A 584 25.01 -1.02 -7.40
N GLY A 585 23.99 -0.75 -6.60
CA GLY A 585 23.71 0.57 -6.01
C GLY A 585 22.24 0.99 -6.20
N ARG A 586 22.02 2.31 -6.23
CA ARG A 586 20.67 2.91 -6.28
C ARG A 586 20.23 3.37 -7.67
N SER A 587 21.16 3.49 -8.62
CA SER A 587 20.89 4.01 -9.96
C SER A 587 20.00 3.06 -10.77
N THR A 588 20.28 1.75 -10.71
CA THR A 588 19.55 0.73 -11.48
C THR A 588 18.11 0.56 -11.01
N PHE A 589 17.92 0.43 -9.69
CA PHE A 589 16.62 0.21 -9.08
C PHE A 589 16.31 1.36 -8.12
N GLN A 590 15.53 2.34 -8.58
CA GLN A 590 15.02 3.42 -7.76
C GLN A 590 13.89 2.92 -6.86
N MET A 591 14.25 2.13 -5.86
CA MET A 591 13.33 1.44 -4.98
C MET A 591 13.71 1.58 -3.51
N SER A 592 12.72 1.46 -2.65
CA SER A 592 12.92 1.34 -1.21
C SER A 592 13.64 0.06 -0.80
N GLY A 593 14.31 0.09 0.35
CA GLY A 593 14.92 -1.11 0.94
C GLY A 593 13.86 -2.17 1.28
N CYS A 594 13.79 -3.22 0.47
CA CYS A 594 12.81 -4.31 0.55
C CYS A 594 13.43 -5.60 -0.03
N MET A 595 12.83 -6.76 0.25
CA MET A 595 13.14 -7.99 -0.49
C MET A 595 12.76 -7.82 -1.97
N SER A 596 13.43 -8.55 -2.84
CA SER A 596 13.14 -8.58 -4.28
C SER A 596 13.48 -9.96 -4.82
N SER A 597 12.73 -10.42 -5.81
CA SER A 597 13.01 -11.68 -6.50
C SER A 597 13.92 -11.46 -7.69
N ILE A 598 14.78 -12.44 -7.99
CA ILE A 598 15.49 -12.56 -9.26
C ILE A 598 15.38 -14.02 -9.72
N LEU A 599 15.12 -14.23 -11.01
CA LEU A 599 14.89 -15.54 -11.58
C LEU A 599 15.42 -15.59 -13.02
N ARG A 600 15.95 -16.74 -13.44
CA ARG A 600 16.23 -16.99 -14.85
C ARG A 600 14.97 -17.55 -15.52
N TYR A 601 14.47 -16.85 -16.53
CA TYR A 601 13.35 -17.32 -17.36
C TYR A 601 13.82 -18.32 -18.41
N SER A 602 14.91 -17.99 -19.13
CA SER A 602 15.49 -18.83 -20.17
C SER A 602 17.00 -18.68 -20.25
N SER A 603 17.66 -19.70 -20.80
CA SER A 603 19.08 -19.70 -21.12
C SER A 603 19.30 -20.44 -22.42
N THR A 604 20.22 -19.93 -23.22
CA THR A 604 20.68 -20.54 -24.47
C THR A 604 21.37 -21.88 -24.24
N ASN A 605 22.06 -22.06 -23.11
CA ASN A 605 22.64 -23.36 -22.72
C ASN A 605 21.57 -24.43 -22.44
N ASN A 606 20.34 -24.02 -22.13
CA ASN A 606 19.20 -24.90 -21.86
C ASN A 606 18.18 -24.92 -23.01
N GLY A 607 18.59 -24.55 -24.23
CA GLY A 607 17.76 -24.60 -25.44
C GLY A 607 16.75 -23.47 -25.59
N GLY A 608 16.82 -22.42 -24.77
CA GLY A 608 16.02 -21.21 -24.96
C GLY A 608 16.60 -20.28 -26.04
N ASP A 609 15.75 -19.51 -26.71
CA ASP A 609 16.20 -18.61 -27.79
C ASP A 609 17.09 -17.45 -27.30
N LYS A 610 16.94 -17.08 -26.02
CA LYS A 610 17.63 -15.94 -25.40
C LYS A 610 17.93 -16.24 -23.94
N ASP A 611 18.95 -15.55 -23.44
CA ASP A 611 19.20 -15.46 -22.01
C ASP A 611 18.30 -14.37 -21.42
N ILE A 612 17.38 -14.74 -20.54
CA ILE A 612 16.40 -13.82 -19.95
C ILE A 612 16.44 -13.94 -18.43
N LEU A 613 16.74 -12.83 -17.76
CA LEU A 613 16.57 -12.69 -16.31
C LEU A 613 15.33 -11.85 -16.01
N LEU A 614 14.65 -12.20 -14.94
CA LEU A 614 13.50 -11.48 -14.39
C LEU A 614 13.84 -10.94 -13.02
N PHE A 615 13.28 -9.78 -12.69
CA PHE A 615 13.37 -9.16 -11.37
C PHE A 615 11.99 -8.65 -10.95
N SER A 616 11.61 -8.87 -9.69
CA SER A 616 10.39 -8.28 -9.12
C SER A 616 10.65 -7.54 -7.80
N GLY A 617 9.97 -6.41 -7.63
CA GLY A 617 10.03 -5.61 -6.41
C GLY A 617 9.31 -4.26 -6.55
N PRO A 618 9.23 -3.45 -5.46
CA PRO A 618 8.58 -2.15 -5.49
C PRO A 618 9.31 -1.16 -6.40
N ALA A 619 8.60 -0.57 -7.36
CA ALA A 619 9.08 0.53 -8.20
C ALA A 619 8.66 1.92 -7.65
N ASP A 620 8.76 2.12 -6.33
CA ASP A 620 8.21 3.29 -5.62
C ASP A 620 9.05 4.57 -5.67
N GLY A 621 10.08 4.62 -6.53
CA GLY A 621 10.99 5.75 -6.65
C GLY A 621 11.85 6.00 -5.39
N GLY A 622 11.99 5.02 -4.50
CA GLY A 622 12.77 5.14 -3.27
C GLY A 622 12.07 5.89 -2.13
N LYS A 623 10.74 6.09 -2.21
CA LYS A 623 9.94 6.91 -1.27
C LYS A 623 9.60 6.21 0.05
N LYS A 624 10.16 5.03 0.34
CA LYS A 624 9.89 4.17 1.52
C LYS A 624 8.43 3.79 1.69
N ARG A 625 7.69 3.66 0.58
CA ARG A 625 6.26 3.28 0.60
C ARG A 625 6.03 1.81 0.34
N ARG A 626 6.96 1.14 -0.37
CA ARG A 626 6.85 -0.27 -0.81
C ARG A 626 5.57 -0.49 -1.62
N THR A 627 5.39 0.37 -2.62
CA THR A 627 4.27 0.33 -3.56
C THR A 627 4.77 0.15 -4.99
N HIS A 628 3.86 0.06 -5.96
CA HIS A 628 4.20 -0.16 -7.37
C HIS A 628 4.92 -1.49 -7.59
N MET A 629 4.36 -2.61 -7.09
CA MET A 629 4.88 -3.95 -7.41
C MET A 629 5.02 -4.07 -8.92
N SER A 630 6.21 -4.42 -9.39
CA SER A 630 6.51 -4.49 -10.81
C SER A 630 7.45 -5.63 -11.13
N ILE A 631 7.39 -6.09 -12.39
CA ILE A 631 8.38 -7.01 -12.97
C ILE A 631 9.25 -6.24 -13.97
N ARG A 632 10.53 -6.60 -14.05
CA ARG A 632 11.46 -6.17 -15.09
C ARG A 632 12.13 -7.39 -15.70
N TYR A 633 12.56 -7.26 -16.94
CA TYR A 633 13.41 -8.26 -17.59
C TYR A 633 14.77 -7.66 -18.00
N SER A 634 15.76 -8.53 -18.15
CA SER A 634 17.08 -8.24 -18.71
C SER A 634 17.42 -9.29 -19.76
N LEU A 635 18.02 -8.84 -20.87
CA LEU A 635 18.46 -9.67 -22.00
C LEU A 635 19.99 -9.75 -22.11
N ASP A 636 20.71 -9.25 -21.10
CA ASP A 636 22.15 -9.05 -21.13
C ASP A 636 22.80 -9.41 -19.78
N GLU A 637 22.28 -10.47 -19.14
CA GLU A 637 22.77 -11.01 -17.87
C GLU A 637 22.76 -9.97 -16.72
N GLY A 638 21.74 -9.10 -16.69
CA GLY A 638 21.49 -8.15 -15.61
C GLY A 638 22.25 -6.82 -15.73
N LYS A 639 22.86 -6.53 -16.88
CA LYS A 639 23.58 -5.27 -17.16
C LYS A 639 22.62 -4.11 -17.44
N THR A 640 21.53 -4.36 -18.14
CA THR A 640 20.42 -3.42 -18.34
C THR A 640 19.08 -4.08 -18.01
N TRP A 641 18.10 -3.26 -17.63
CA TRP A 641 16.78 -3.72 -17.21
C TRP A 641 15.69 -2.91 -17.92
N SER A 642 14.60 -3.57 -18.27
CA SER A 642 13.42 -2.93 -18.85
C SER A 642 12.83 -1.86 -17.92
N THR A 643 11.93 -1.05 -18.49
CA THR A 643 10.98 -0.27 -17.70
C THR A 643 10.15 -1.22 -16.80
N PRO A 644 9.75 -0.78 -15.59
CA PRO A 644 8.89 -1.60 -14.73
C PRO A 644 7.54 -1.87 -15.39
N TYR A 645 7.18 -3.13 -15.49
CA TYR A 645 5.83 -3.56 -15.82
C TYR A 645 5.00 -3.59 -14.52
N LEU A 646 4.11 -2.61 -14.37
CA LEU A 646 3.33 -2.38 -13.15
C LEU A 646 2.21 -3.41 -12.97
N LEU A 647 2.18 -4.05 -11.80
CA LEU A 647 1.15 -5.00 -11.39
C LEU A 647 0.17 -4.38 -10.39
N ASP A 648 0.73 -3.73 -9.35
CA ASP A 648 -0.02 -3.19 -8.22
C ASP A 648 0.55 -1.84 -7.78
N GLU A 649 -0.16 -0.76 -8.09
CA GLU A 649 0.18 0.63 -7.79
C GLU A 649 0.20 0.91 -6.28
N LEU A 650 -0.66 0.24 -5.52
CA LEU A 650 -0.90 0.52 -4.10
C LEU A 650 -0.13 -0.41 -3.16
N GLY A 651 0.25 -1.60 -3.64
CA GLY A 651 0.99 -2.64 -2.92
C GLY A 651 2.36 -2.93 -3.53
N GLY A 652 3.11 -3.86 -2.95
CA GLY A 652 4.38 -4.30 -3.53
C GLY A 652 5.57 -4.31 -2.59
N ALA A 653 5.45 -4.98 -1.46
CA ALA A 653 6.58 -5.24 -0.58
C ALA A 653 7.39 -6.48 -1.04
N TYR A 654 7.27 -7.61 -0.36
CA TYR A 654 8.01 -8.83 -0.70
C TYR A 654 7.36 -9.52 -1.90
N SER A 655 8.15 -10.18 -2.75
CA SER A 655 7.66 -10.94 -3.90
C SER A 655 8.59 -12.10 -4.22
N CYS A 656 8.07 -13.16 -4.84
CA CYS A 656 8.83 -14.29 -5.33
C CYS A 656 8.31 -14.73 -6.71
N LEU A 657 9.21 -14.93 -7.66
CA LEU A 657 8.91 -15.37 -9.02
C LEU A 657 9.12 -16.89 -9.16
N SER A 658 8.30 -17.53 -9.98
CA SER A 658 8.53 -18.90 -10.48
C SER A 658 8.05 -19.00 -11.93
N LEU A 659 8.41 -20.08 -12.62
CA LEU A 659 7.95 -20.36 -13.99
C LEU A 659 6.86 -21.41 -13.99
N ILE A 660 5.78 -21.16 -14.72
CA ILE A 660 4.66 -22.09 -14.89
C ILE A 660 4.88 -22.82 -16.21
N ASP A 661 4.98 -24.14 -16.15
CA ASP A 661 5.09 -24.97 -17.34
C ASP A 661 3.70 -25.16 -17.96
N ASN A 662 3.58 -24.81 -19.25
CA ASN A 662 2.34 -24.90 -20.00
C ASN A 662 2.24 -26.19 -20.83
N GLY A 663 3.21 -27.10 -20.66
CA GLY A 663 3.37 -28.31 -21.43
C GLY A 663 4.40 -28.16 -22.54
N GLU A 664 4.80 -29.31 -23.09
CA GLU A 664 5.86 -29.42 -24.07
C GLU A 664 5.65 -28.50 -25.29
N GLY A 665 6.71 -27.81 -25.70
CA GLY A 665 6.71 -26.90 -26.85
C GLY A 665 5.99 -25.56 -26.64
N LYS A 666 5.41 -25.30 -25.47
CA LYS A 666 4.80 -24.00 -25.15
C LYS A 666 5.74 -23.10 -24.36
N ALA A 667 5.65 -21.80 -24.60
CA ALA A 667 6.33 -20.82 -23.77
C ALA A 667 5.82 -20.90 -22.32
N LYS A 668 6.74 -20.84 -21.37
CA LYS A 668 6.41 -20.80 -19.94
C LYS A 668 5.75 -19.47 -19.59
N ASP A 669 4.76 -19.52 -18.72
CA ASP A 669 4.24 -18.32 -18.08
C ASP A 669 5.07 -17.98 -16.84
N ILE A 670 4.98 -16.74 -16.42
CA ILE A 670 5.62 -16.21 -15.22
C ILE A 670 4.56 -16.19 -14.12
N GLY A 671 4.81 -16.94 -13.05
CA GLY A 671 4.06 -16.83 -11.81
C GLY A 671 4.76 -15.87 -10.86
N ILE A 672 4.01 -14.95 -10.26
CA ILE A 672 4.51 -14.10 -9.17
C ILE A 672 3.58 -14.26 -7.97
N ILE A 673 4.15 -14.43 -6.78
CA ILE A 673 3.44 -14.28 -5.52
C ILE A 673 4.03 -13.12 -4.73
N TYR A 674 3.19 -12.25 -4.17
CA TYR A 674 3.67 -11.06 -3.48
C TYR A 674 2.71 -10.51 -2.41
N GLU A 675 3.26 -9.66 -1.55
CA GLU A 675 2.51 -8.86 -0.57
C GLU A 675 1.79 -7.69 -1.26
N GLY A 676 0.53 -7.94 -1.63
CA GLY A 676 -0.29 -7.02 -2.43
C GLY A 676 -1.19 -6.09 -1.63
N SER A 677 -1.76 -5.12 -2.34
CA SER A 677 -2.75 -4.19 -1.78
C SER A 677 -4.13 -4.82 -1.58
N GLN A 678 -4.43 -5.89 -2.34
CA GLN A 678 -5.72 -6.58 -2.31
C GLN A 678 -5.71 -7.87 -1.48
N SER A 679 -4.54 -8.48 -1.27
CA SER A 679 -4.37 -9.67 -0.40
C SER A 679 -2.94 -9.71 0.17
N ASN A 680 -2.76 -10.36 1.33
CA ASN A 680 -1.42 -10.62 1.86
C ASN A 680 -0.59 -11.52 0.94
N MET A 681 -1.17 -12.55 0.30
CA MET A 681 -0.50 -13.40 -0.69
C MET A 681 -1.27 -13.34 -2.01
N THR A 682 -0.91 -12.35 -2.82
CA THR A 682 -1.48 -12.17 -4.16
C THR A 682 -0.65 -12.97 -5.16
N PHE A 683 -1.31 -13.83 -5.95
CA PHE A 683 -0.70 -14.53 -7.08
C PHE A 683 -1.21 -13.96 -8.41
N GLU A 684 -0.33 -13.78 -9.38
CA GLU A 684 -0.69 -13.40 -10.76
C GLU A 684 0.11 -14.21 -11.79
N LYS A 685 -0.53 -14.47 -12.93
CA LYS A 685 0.10 -15.05 -14.13
C LYS A 685 0.39 -13.99 -15.18
N ILE A 686 1.59 -14.03 -15.76
CA ILE A 686 2.01 -13.14 -16.84
C ILE A 686 2.68 -13.94 -17.95
N SER A 687 2.23 -13.78 -19.19
CA SER A 687 2.94 -14.36 -20.33
C SER A 687 4.21 -13.56 -20.66
N ILE A 688 5.26 -14.23 -21.12
CA ILE A 688 6.49 -13.52 -21.53
C ILE A 688 6.23 -12.53 -22.68
N LYS A 689 5.33 -12.89 -23.60
CA LYS A 689 4.91 -12.04 -24.73
C LYS A 689 4.30 -10.74 -24.22
N GLU A 690 3.44 -10.83 -23.22
CA GLU A 690 2.86 -9.65 -22.61
C GLU A 690 3.94 -8.77 -21.96
N LEU A 691 4.79 -9.36 -21.12
CA LEU A 691 5.81 -8.62 -20.39
C LEU A 691 6.74 -7.85 -21.34
N MET A 692 7.07 -8.43 -22.50
CA MET A 692 7.97 -7.84 -23.49
C MET A 692 7.26 -6.95 -24.54
N SER A 693 5.93 -6.86 -24.51
CA SER A 693 5.16 -5.99 -25.42
C SER A 693 5.03 -4.53 -24.96
N LYS A 694 5.50 -4.24 -23.74
CA LYS A 694 5.53 -2.93 -23.10
C LYS A 694 6.97 -2.46 -22.95
#